data_AF-A0A3D3IS49-F1
#
_entry.id   AF-A0A3D3IS49-F1
#
_cell.length_a   1.000
_cell.length_b   1.000
_cell.length_c   1.000
_cell.angle_alpha   90.00
_cell.angle_beta   90.00
_cell.angle_gamma   90.00
#
_symmetry.space_group_name_H-M   'P 1'
#
loop_
_entity.id
_entity.type
_entity.pdbx_description
1 polymer ?
#
loop_
_entity_poly.entity_id
_entity_poly.type
_entity_poly.pdbx_seq_one_letter_code
_entity_poly.pdbx_strand_id
1 'polypeptide(L)'
;MQKRAEFEPSLLENVPPQGDKVSIENTPFCVSPDTWVDLIDRQARHILGGKGAEAIEMTRLEFPVPQFFVIPTPAWERFRENGKVLRPDDWTVIQQSLLQLEQKTKTCLGDQERPLFVSARSSPRQSMPGQLITHLNLGLNTTTVGALGEIVGEEEAERLLASQPQDYPNDPQEQIRWALTEVFNSWDSSRAIRYRQDHGIPKQSGPAAIIQQMAWGNSKKEGAGSGVFFPRHPQTYDDEPAANFCPHAQGPSVVGRDSSFPLIPISELPIPEHHKQQLRDYAHELNRFHGDTPYEAEITDDGAHLWFLQKRPLPLVPVVDFRYRRHQIETGDLTEHQAICAIPSAHLKALSQPTLDPKAVKEAEQRGMLIAQGIPISGGCAKGKLLFSLDEAEQEPENVVLSDPELVSFSNLPPPVAAVLQDTGGIGSHFAKEGMLLTQERPIPIVFSATVDRNYSGQQVTVDANSGDGNRARVYLGDIPYAQKTQLPTLHSDERQTAEEWLTQKETNPWRFLSSLKGIEEYKRAAARALEQIKEGGFQSQKAWEYIVYNNVTPPEIRQQYDVYRRDTPDSMAYTIESRLSQIFKHGNHATIRTCHTPARPAGGPWVLIRSFEDFQQFLVDPHFSKYGGLQELLNPDLTELLVGEIPPGKMDDDNQEIQNQYAAWTLSCLGNSGLVVFQVFPHNAHLRTHEPKWKNGKQTSGDDLITFTTHYDPTTPDELSEIHEHVGSHLQGDSLAYELATSARDTIFRNWWELYQLPLRMAAISQALGANTIFEGQVNIQDKWCKGYGIKPK
;
A
#
# COMPACT_ATOMS: atom_id res chain seq x y z
N MET A 1 2.81 19.71 49.80
CA MET A 1 3.83 18.63 49.80
C MET A 1 3.17 17.32 50.21
N GLN A 2 2.59 16.59 49.26
CA GLN A 2 2.34 15.16 49.46
C GLN A 2 3.70 14.45 49.41
N LYS A 3 3.92 13.45 50.28
CA LYS A 3 5.16 12.65 50.30
C LYS A 3 5.38 12.05 48.90
N ARG A 4 6.47 12.44 48.22
CA ARG A 4 6.95 11.74 47.03
C ARG A 4 7.28 10.30 47.42
N ALA A 5 6.89 9.35 46.57
CA ALA A 5 7.30 7.96 46.72
C ALA A 5 8.84 7.87 46.74
N GLU A 6 9.40 7.12 47.69
CA GLU A 6 10.82 6.81 47.71
C GLU A 6 11.14 5.78 46.60
N PHE A 7 12.30 5.91 45.95
CA PHE A 7 12.72 5.02 44.88
C PHE A 7 13.01 3.62 45.43
N GLU A 8 12.24 2.61 45.02
CA GLU A 8 12.43 1.20 45.41
C GLU A 8 12.95 0.37 44.21
N PRO A 9 14.23 -0.01 44.18
CA PRO A 9 14.84 -0.77 43.07
C PRO A 9 14.18 -2.13 42.81
N SER A 10 13.65 -2.79 43.83
CA SER A 10 13.10 -4.15 43.77
C SER A 10 11.81 -4.28 42.95
N LEU A 11 11.08 -3.19 42.73
CA LEU A 11 9.86 -3.17 41.90
C LEU A 11 10.17 -3.05 40.40
N LEU A 12 11.44 -2.74 40.06
CA LEU A 12 11.96 -2.61 38.70
C LEU A 12 12.83 -3.80 38.28
N GLU A 13 13.21 -4.69 39.21
CA GLU A 13 13.90 -5.95 38.91
C GLU A 13 12.98 -6.92 38.17
N ASN A 14 12.77 -6.67 36.88
CA ASN A 14 12.26 -7.68 35.97
C ASN A 14 13.43 -8.21 35.15
N VAL A 15 13.88 -9.41 35.50
CA VAL A 15 14.78 -10.20 34.68
C VAL A 15 14.13 -10.35 33.30
N PRO A 16 14.81 -10.01 32.18
CA PRO A 16 14.25 -10.24 30.85
C PRO A 16 13.92 -11.74 30.73
N PRO A 17 12.75 -12.11 30.21
CA PRO A 17 12.38 -13.51 30.07
C PRO A 17 13.47 -14.23 29.25
N GLN A 18 14.14 -15.22 29.86
CA GLN A 18 15.06 -16.09 29.14
C GLN A 18 14.25 -17.07 28.27
N GLY A 19 14.39 -16.96 26.94
CA GLY A 19 13.80 -17.88 25.95
C GLY A 19 12.62 -17.31 25.13
N ASP A 20 12.22 -18.05 24.09
CA ASP A 20 11.31 -17.65 22.99
C ASP A 20 9.85 -17.28 23.36
N LYS A 21 9.49 -17.12 24.64
CA LYS A 21 8.09 -16.84 25.04
C LYS A 21 7.99 -15.71 26.06
N VAL A 22 7.83 -14.49 25.55
CA VAL A 22 7.31 -13.36 26.33
C VAL A 22 5.79 -13.53 26.48
N SER A 23 5.27 -13.56 27.70
CA SER A 23 3.83 -13.61 28.02
C SER A 23 3.34 -12.30 28.65
N ILE A 24 2.03 -12.06 28.58
CA ILE A 24 1.34 -10.92 29.23
C ILE A 24 1.67 -10.86 30.74
N GLU A 25 1.82 -12.02 31.38
CA GLU A 25 2.08 -12.13 32.82
C GLU A 25 3.53 -11.81 33.21
N ASN A 26 4.49 -11.99 32.30
CA ASN A 26 5.93 -11.81 32.56
C ASN A 26 6.51 -10.51 31.95
N THR A 27 5.67 -9.65 31.38
CA THR A 27 6.12 -8.38 30.78
C THR A 27 6.05 -7.26 31.83
N PRO A 28 7.15 -6.51 32.07
CA PRO A 28 7.16 -5.35 32.95
C PRO A 28 6.09 -4.32 32.57
N PHE A 29 5.49 -3.63 33.54
CA PHE A 29 4.50 -2.59 33.24
C PHE A 29 5.12 -1.32 32.62
N CYS A 30 6.43 -1.12 32.77
CA CYS A 30 7.21 -0.09 32.09
C CYS A 30 8.56 -0.65 31.65
N VAL A 31 9.04 -0.19 30.50
CA VAL A 31 10.29 -0.61 29.85
C VAL A 31 11.16 0.60 29.56
N SER A 32 12.42 0.56 29.99
CA SER A 32 13.43 1.58 29.68
C SER A 32 14.44 1.04 28.66
N PRO A 33 15.15 1.90 27.90
CA PRO A 33 16.17 1.45 26.97
C PRO A 33 17.21 0.54 27.63
N ASP A 34 17.71 0.90 28.80
CA ASP A 34 18.77 0.18 29.53
C ASP A 34 18.40 -1.26 29.93
N THR A 35 17.10 -1.57 30.03
CA THR A 35 16.63 -2.88 30.51
C THR A 35 16.32 -3.86 29.38
N TRP A 36 16.29 -3.42 28.12
CA TRP A 36 15.71 -4.19 27.00
C TRP A 36 16.53 -4.19 25.69
N VAL A 37 17.79 -3.71 25.71
CA VAL A 37 18.67 -3.65 24.51
C VAL A 37 18.87 -5.03 23.85
N ASP A 38 18.75 -6.12 24.61
CA ASP A 38 19.08 -7.47 24.15
C ASP A 38 17.94 -8.24 23.44
N LEU A 39 16.72 -7.70 23.40
CA LEU A 39 15.50 -8.43 22.95
C LEU A 39 14.84 -7.84 21.69
N ILE A 40 15.62 -7.36 20.73
CA ILE A 40 15.09 -6.88 19.44
C ILE A 40 15.00 -8.05 18.45
N ASP A 41 13.96 -8.86 18.61
CA ASP A 41 13.39 -9.65 17.51
C ASP A 41 12.00 -9.10 17.16
N ARG A 42 11.35 -9.63 16.11
CA ARG A 42 9.98 -9.31 15.68
C ARG A 42 8.99 -9.23 16.85
N GLN A 43 9.22 -9.96 17.95
CA GLN A 43 8.41 -9.93 19.18
C GLN A 43 8.38 -8.56 19.89
N ALA A 44 9.46 -7.76 19.86
CA ALA A 44 9.51 -6.47 20.55
C ALA A 44 8.46 -5.48 20.02
N ARG A 45 8.23 -5.43 18.71
CA ARG A 45 7.19 -4.58 18.10
C ARG A 45 5.76 -4.96 18.54
N HIS A 46 5.54 -6.21 18.92
CA HIS A 46 4.23 -6.65 19.43
C HIS A 46 3.95 -6.14 20.84
N ILE A 47 5.01 -5.89 21.61
CA ILE A 47 4.94 -5.54 23.03
C ILE A 47 5.12 -4.04 23.22
N LEU A 48 6.06 -3.43 22.52
CA LEU A 48 6.45 -2.01 22.69
C LEU A 48 5.72 -1.10 21.68
N GLY A 49 5.00 -1.71 20.73
CA GLY A 49 4.47 -1.03 19.55
C GLY A 49 5.58 -0.60 18.59
N GLY A 50 5.18 0.03 17.48
CA GLY A 50 6.10 0.49 16.43
C GLY A 50 7.07 1.55 16.95
N LYS A 51 6.55 2.66 17.50
CA LYS A 51 7.36 3.81 17.94
C LYS A 51 8.30 3.45 19.09
N GLY A 52 7.81 2.66 20.06
CA GLY A 52 8.62 2.21 21.20
C GLY A 52 9.77 1.32 20.77
N ALA A 53 9.52 0.37 19.86
CA ALA A 53 10.58 -0.48 19.30
C ALA A 53 11.60 0.32 18.48
N GLU A 54 11.14 1.27 17.66
CA GLU A 54 11.99 2.14 16.85
C GLU A 54 12.86 3.07 17.73
N ALA A 55 12.32 3.62 18.81
CA ALA A 55 13.08 4.44 19.76
C ALA A 55 14.19 3.65 20.46
N ILE A 56 13.91 2.41 20.89
CA ILE A 56 14.92 1.53 21.51
C ILE A 56 16.01 1.15 20.51
N GLU A 57 15.64 0.83 19.28
CA GLU A 57 16.57 0.54 18.20
C GLU A 57 17.50 1.74 17.93
N MET A 58 16.95 2.95 17.81
CA MET A 58 17.75 4.18 17.65
C MET A 58 18.69 4.41 18.82
N THR A 59 18.24 4.22 20.07
CA THR A 59 19.12 4.33 21.25
C THR A 59 20.25 3.30 21.22
N ARG A 60 19.99 2.06 20.79
CA ARG A 60 21.03 1.03 20.63
C ARG A 60 22.04 1.37 19.53
N LEU A 61 21.60 2.06 18.50
CA LEU A 61 22.45 2.58 17.43
C LEU A 61 23.15 3.89 17.82
N GLU A 62 23.08 4.30 19.10
CA GLU A 62 23.72 5.52 19.62
C GLU A 62 23.22 6.83 18.98
N PHE A 63 21.99 6.82 18.45
CA PHE A 63 21.32 8.04 17.99
C PHE A 63 20.93 8.88 19.21
N PRO A 64 20.94 10.23 19.08
CA PRO A 64 20.57 11.11 20.17
C PRO A 64 19.05 11.12 20.29
N VAL A 65 18.52 10.16 21.04
CA VAL A 65 17.08 10.04 21.32
C VAL A 65 16.79 10.69 22.68
N PRO A 66 15.80 11.60 22.79
CA PRO A 66 15.41 12.14 24.09
C PRO A 66 15.02 11.02 25.04
N GLN A 67 15.40 11.12 26.31
CA GLN A 67 15.20 10.06 27.28
C GLN A 67 13.72 9.66 27.39
N PHE A 68 13.43 8.37 27.50
CA PHE A 68 12.06 7.87 27.48
C PHE A 68 11.90 6.55 28.24
N PHE A 69 10.64 6.18 28.46
CA PHE A 69 10.23 4.81 28.80
C PHE A 69 8.94 4.46 28.07
N VAL A 70 8.69 3.17 27.90
CA VAL A 70 7.53 2.62 27.19
C VAL A 70 6.64 1.86 28.16
N ILE A 71 5.34 2.12 28.10
CA ILE A 71 4.30 1.33 28.75
C ILE A 71 3.77 0.36 27.68
N PRO A 72 4.00 -0.95 27.82
CA PRO A 72 3.81 -1.91 26.72
C PRO A 72 2.35 -2.25 26.47
N THR A 73 2.05 -2.90 25.34
CA THR A 73 0.69 -3.29 24.92
C THR A 73 -0.10 -4.09 25.97
N PRO A 74 0.49 -5.00 26.79
CA PRO A 74 -0.28 -5.69 27.83
C PRO A 74 -0.79 -4.76 28.93
N ALA A 75 -0.18 -3.58 29.12
CA ALA A 75 -0.66 -2.58 30.07
C ALA A 75 -2.01 -2.00 29.65
N TRP A 76 -2.25 -1.85 28.35
CA TRP A 76 -3.54 -1.41 27.82
C TRP A 76 -4.64 -2.45 28.09
N GLU A 77 -4.32 -3.74 27.95
CA GLU A 77 -5.27 -4.82 28.26
C GLU A 77 -5.66 -4.80 29.74
N ARG A 78 -4.66 -4.70 30.64
CA ARG A 78 -4.86 -4.54 32.10
C ARG A 78 -5.73 -3.32 32.42
N PHE A 79 -5.44 -2.18 31.79
CA PHE A 79 -6.21 -0.95 31.95
C PHE A 79 -7.67 -1.14 31.51
N ARG A 80 -7.90 -1.77 30.35
CA ARG A 80 -9.24 -2.04 29.82
C ARG A 80 -10.03 -2.99 30.71
N GLU A 81 -9.41 -4.07 31.19
CA GLU A 81 -10.01 -5.06 32.10
C GLU A 81 -10.36 -4.45 33.46
N ASN A 82 -9.57 -3.50 33.93
CA ASN A 82 -9.84 -2.74 35.15
C ASN A 82 -10.82 -1.57 34.93
N GLY A 83 -11.72 -1.68 33.96
CA GLY A 83 -12.76 -0.67 33.70
C GLY A 83 -12.22 0.66 33.16
N LYS A 84 -11.10 0.65 32.43
CA LYS A 84 -10.41 1.85 31.89
C LYS A 84 -9.88 2.77 32.99
N VAL A 85 -9.35 2.17 34.05
CA VAL A 85 -8.70 2.87 35.17
C VAL A 85 -7.35 2.23 35.46
N LEU A 86 -6.31 3.03 35.64
CA LEU A 86 -5.00 2.53 36.06
C LEU A 86 -5.05 2.03 37.51
N ARG A 87 -4.51 0.84 37.78
CA ARG A 87 -4.43 0.33 39.15
C ARG A 87 -3.38 1.09 39.97
N PRO A 88 -3.48 1.10 41.31
CA PRO A 88 -2.46 1.70 42.17
C PRO A 88 -1.05 1.16 41.92
N ASP A 89 -0.90 -0.15 41.72
CA ASP A 89 0.40 -0.79 41.46
C ASP A 89 0.96 -0.38 40.09
N ASP A 90 0.11 -0.36 39.06
CA ASP A 90 0.45 0.08 37.70
C ASP A 90 0.94 1.54 37.71
N TRP A 91 0.25 2.40 38.47
CA TRP A 91 0.64 3.79 38.67
C TRP A 91 1.98 3.92 39.42
N THR A 92 2.21 3.11 40.45
CA THR A 92 3.46 3.12 41.22
C THR A 92 4.66 2.84 40.33
N VAL A 93 4.56 1.87 39.42
CA VAL A 93 5.63 1.56 38.45
C VAL A 93 5.88 2.75 37.51
N ILE A 94 4.83 3.38 36.99
CA ILE A 94 4.96 4.59 36.14
C ILE A 94 5.69 5.70 36.91
N GLN A 95 5.34 5.93 38.18
CA GLN A 95 6.02 6.94 39.01
C GLN A 95 7.51 6.63 39.21
N GLN A 96 7.88 5.37 39.39
CA GLN A 96 9.28 4.97 39.49
C GLN A 96 10.03 5.18 38.17
N SER A 97 9.42 4.85 37.03
CA SER A 97 10.01 5.13 35.71
C SER A 97 10.17 6.63 35.45
N LEU A 98 9.22 7.46 35.89
CA LEU A 98 9.34 8.92 35.87
C LEU A 98 10.51 9.40 36.74
N LEU A 99 10.67 8.87 37.96
CA LEU A 99 11.80 9.23 38.83
C LEU A 99 13.16 8.87 38.19
N GLN A 100 13.26 7.73 37.50
CA GLN A 100 14.46 7.38 36.74
C GLN A 100 14.72 8.37 35.60
N LEU A 101 13.67 8.75 34.87
CA LEU A 101 13.75 9.75 33.81
C LEU A 101 14.24 11.11 34.37
N GLU A 102 13.71 11.54 35.51
CA GLU A 102 14.15 12.75 36.23
C GLU A 102 15.64 12.68 36.61
N GLN A 103 16.09 11.55 37.16
CA GLN A 103 17.49 11.34 37.54
C GLN A 103 18.43 11.41 36.32
N LYS A 104 18.07 10.75 35.22
CA LYS A 104 18.88 10.75 33.98
C LYS A 104 18.96 12.12 33.33
N THR A 105 17.84 12.83 33.28
CA THR A 105 17.76 14.17 32.68
C THR A 105 18.26 15.27 33.60
N LYS A 106 18.41 14.99 34.91
CA LYS A 106 18.69 15.97 35.96
C LYS A 106 17.65 17.10 35.98
N THR A 107 16.41 16.77 35.65
CA THR A 107 15.25 17.67 35.67
C THR A 107 14.13 17.00 36.44
N CYS A 108 13.11 17.75 36.85
CA CYS A 108 12.10 17.24 37.76
C CYS A 108 10.70 17.71 37.38
N LEU A 109 9.73 16.80 37.34
CA LEU A 109 8.37 17.09 36.91
C LEU A 109 7.70 18.04 37.91
N GLY A 110 7.28 19.20 37.41
CA GLY A 110 6.67 20.26 38.23
C GLY A 110 7.64 21.17 38.97
N ASP A 111 8.96 20.99 38.79
CA ASP A 111 9.95 21.87 39.40
C ASP A 111 10.00 23.24 38.71
N GLN A 112 10.08 24.31 39.50
CA GLN A 112 10.01 25.67 38.98
C GLN A 112 11.31 26.11 38.27
N GLU A 113 12.46 25.60 38.69
CA GLU A 113 13.77 26.05 38.18
C GLU A 113 14.30 25.10 37.10
N ARG A 114 14.07 23.79 37.27
CA ARG A 114 14.55 22.73 36.38
C ARG A 114 13.42 21.76 36.01
N PRO A 115 12.34 22.26 35.37
CA PRO A 115 11.21 21.43 35.00
C PRO A 115 11.61 20.32 34.02
N LEU A 116 11.13 19.12 34.28
CA LEU A 116 11.03 18.08 33.26
C LEU A 116 9.71 18.28 32.51
N PHE A 117 9.78 18.43 31.19
CA PHE A 117 8.61 18.35 30.31
C PHE A 117 8.67 17.06 29.50
N VAL A 118 7.54 16.39 29.34
CA VAL A 118 7.44 15.15 28.58
C VAL A 118 6.28 15.17 27.58
N SER A 119 6.35 14.27 26.60
CA SER A 119 5.24 13.93 25.72
C SER A 119 4.72 12.53 26.08
N ALA A 120 3.44 12.31 25.81
CA ALA A 120 2.81 10.98 25.83
C ALA A 120 2.30 10.66 24.43
N ARG A 121 2.90 9.66 23.76
CA ARG A 121 2.53 9.28 22.39
C ARG A 121 2.01 7.85 22.38
N SER A 122 0.93 7.61 21.63
CA SER A 122 0.48 6.26 21.30
C SER A 122 1.50 5.55 20.40
N SER A 123 1.72 4.26 20.69
CA SER A 123 2.62 3.35 19.97
C SER A 123 1.86 2.07 19.63
N PRO A 124 0.99 2.08 18.59
CA PRO A 124 0.35 0.87 18.11
C PRO A 124 1.39 -0.05 17.43
N ARG A 125 1.11 -1.36 17.37
CA ARG A 125 1.97 -2.33 16.67
C ARG A 125 2.13 -2.01 15.17
N GLN A 126 1.02 -1.66 14.53
CA GLN A 126 1.01 -1.19 13.13
C GLN A 126 0.77 0.31 13.11
N SER A 127 1.47 1.01 12.21
CA SER A 127 1.34 2.46 12.10
C SER A 127 -0.09 2.86 11.76
N MET A 128 -0.64 3.81 12.52
CA MET A 128 -1.96 4.41 12.30
C MET A 128 -1.82 5.94 12.23
N PRO A 129 -1.28 6.49 11.12
CA PRO A 129 -0.91 7.90 11.01
C PRO A 129 -2.13 8.82 11.23
N GLY A 130 -1.99 9.76 12.17
CA GLY A 130 -3.03 10.75 12.49
C GLY A 130 -4.30 10.18 13.14
N GLN A 131 -4.35 8.89 13.51
CA GLN A 131 -5.56 8.25 14.04
C GLN A 131 -5.60 8.18 15.57
N LEU A 132 -4.46 8.30 16.23
CA LEU A 132 -4.31 8.12 17.68
C LEU A 132 -3.75 9.39 18.33
N ILE A 133 -4.01 9.54 19.63
CA ILE A 133 -3.68 10.75 20.37
C ILE A 133 -2.19 10.83 20.67
N THR A 134 -1.68 12.06 20.72
CA THR A 134 -0.38 12.46 21.24
C THR A 134 -0.57 13.73 22.06
N HIS A 135 -0.06 13.75 23.29
CA HIS A 135 0.02 14.94 24.13
C HIS A 135 1.46 15.41 24.23
N LEU A 136 1.68 16.70 24.03
CA LEU A 136 2.98 17.37 24.21
C LEU A 136 2.94 18.23 25.47
N ASN A 137 4.11 18.66 25.95
CA ASN A 137 4.26 19.66 27.02
C ASN A 137 3.66 19.25 28.37
N LEU A 138 3.57 17.96 28.68
CA LEU A 138 3.18 17.50 30.01
C LEU A 138 4.23 17.93 31.03
N GLY A 139 3.79 18.45 32.18
CA GLY A 139 4.61 19.17 33.16
C GLY A 139 4.42 20.69 33.13
N LEU A 140 3.76 21.24 32.11
CA LEU A 140 3.43 22.66 32.01
C LEU A 140 2.28 23.02 32.95
N ASN A 141 2.48 24.03 33.77
CA ASN A 141 1.46 24.61 34.63
C ASN A 141 1.81 26.05 35.00
N THR A 142 1.00 26.67 35.86
CA THR A 142 1.21 28.06 36.31
C THR A 142 2.56 28.29 37.00
N THR A 143 3.20 27.24 37.52
CA THR A 143 4.49 27.32 38.20
C THR A 143 5.67 27.12 37.24
N THR A 144 5.52 26.22 36.25
CA THR A 144 6.60 25.86 35.32
C THR A 144 6.61 26.70 34.04
N VAL A 145 5.56 27.46 33.76
CA VAL A 145 5.43 28.31 32.55
C VAL A 145 6.58 29.31 32.41
N GLY A 146 7.04 29.92 33.50
CA GLY A 146 8.17 30.86 33.45
C GLY A 146 9.47 30.19 32.99
N ALA A 147 9.76 28.99 33.49
CA ALA A 147 10.93 28.22 33.05
C ALA A 147 10.80 27.72 31.61
N LEU A 148 9.57 27.42 31.14
CA LEU A 148 9.33 27.18 29.72
C LEU A 148 9.59 28.45 28.88
N GLY A 149 9.21 29.63 29.38
CA GLY A 149 9.48 30.93 28.75
C GLY A 149 10.97 31.18 28.51
N GLU A 150 11.85 30.64 29.37
CA GLU A 150 13.29 30.70 29.13
C GLU A 150 13.76 29.84 27.95
N ILE A 151 12.98 28.84 27.54
CA ILE A 151 13.31 27.96 26.40
C ILE A 151 12.69 28.51 25.12
N VAL A 152 11.38 28.77 25.10
CA VAL A 152 10.61 29.07 23.88
C VAL A 152 10.19 30.54 23.75
N GLY A 153 10.46 31.36 24.77
CA GLY A 153 9.97 32.73 24.89
C GLY A 153 8.68 32.82 25.74
N GLU A 154 8.54 33.92 26.49
CA GLU A 154 7.44 34.11 27.44
C GLU A 154 6.06 34.05 26.76
N GLU A 155 5.90 34.73 25.62
CA GLU A 155 4.62 34.77 24.90
C GLU A 155 4.19 33.39 24.40
N GLU A 156 5.11 32.61 23.84
CA GLU A 156 4.82 31.26 23.37
C GLU A 156 4.56 30.29 24.53
N ALA A 157 5.27 30.42 25.65
CA ALA A 157 5.01 29.61 26.84
C ALA A 157 3.61 29.85 27.41
N GLU A 158 3.20 31.12 27.53
CA GLU A 158 1.84 31.49 27.96
C GLU A 158 0.78 31.02 26.97
N ARG A 159 1.06 31.12 25.66
CA ARG A 159 0.17 30.58 24.62
C ARG A 159 0.02 29.06 24.74
N LEU A 160 1.11 28.32 24.96
CA LEU A 160 1.08 26.87 25.13
C LEU A 160 0.29 26.48 26.39
N LEU A 161 0.43 27.23 27.49
CA LEU A 161 -0.36 27.01 28.71
C LEU A 161 -1.84 27.30 28.47
N ALA A 162 -2.17 28.41 27.79
CA ALA A 162 -3.55 28.79 27.47
C ALA A 162 -4.22 27.84 26.46
N SER A 163 -3.44 27.16 25.62
CA SER A 163 -3.93 26.19 24.64
C SER A 163 -4.27 24.81 25.21
N GLN A 164 -3.96 24.56 26.49
CA GLN A 164 -4.27 23.28 27.13
C GLN A 164 -5.79 23.06 27.23
N PRO A 165 -6.27 21.80 27.17
CA PRO A 165 -7.69 21.49 27.33
C PRO A 165 -8.27 21.99 28.66
N GLN A 166 -9.59 22.21 28.69
CA GLN A 166 -10.28 22.74 29.88
C GLN A 166 -10.15 21.82 31.11
N ASP A 167 -10.03 20.51 30.90
CA ASP A 167 -9.87 19.47 31.92
C ASP A 167 -8.40 19.14 32.23
N TYR A 168 -7.45 19.88 31.66
CA TYR A 168 -6.02 19.67 31.87
C TYR A 168 -5.63 19.86 33.36
N PRO A 169 -5.10 18.83 34.04
CA PRO A 169 -4.78 18.92 35.45
C PRO A 169 -3.65 19.92 35.74
N ASN A 170 -3.71 20.64 36.86
CA ASN A 170 -2.61 21.52 37.28
C ASN A 170 -1.45 20.76 37.94
N ASP A 171 -1.75 19.63 38.60
CA ASP A 171 -0.75 18.76 39.19
C ASP A 171 -0.05 17.92 38.10
N PRO A 172 1.28 18.00 37.97
CA PRO A 172 1.99 17.31 36.89
C PRO A 172 1.91 15.79 36.93
N GLN A 173 1.77 15.16 38.09
CA GLN A 173 1.59 13.71 38.19
C GLN A 173 0.19 13.33 37.67
N GLU A 174 -0.84 14.10 38.03
CA GLU A 174 -2.18 13.92 37.46
C GLU A 174 -2.22 14.18 35.94
N GLN A 175 -1.41 15.12 35.41
CA GLN A 175 -1.28 15.32 33.95
C GLN A 175 -0.80 14.06 33.23
N ILE A 176 0.19 13.35 33.78
CA ILE A 176 0.66 12.08 33.19
C ILE A 176 -0.45 11.03 33.22
N ARG A 177 -1.16 10.90 34.34
CA ARG A 177 -2.26 9.94 34.47
C ARG A 177 -3.39 10.23 33.48
N TRP A 178 -3.76 11.50 33.35
CA TRP A 178 -4.76 11.98 32.39
C TRP A 178 -4.33 11.67 30.95
N ALA A 179 -3.12 12.05 30.56
CA ALA A 179 -2.62 11.84 29.20
C ALA A 179 -2.53 10.35 28.82
N LEU A 180 -2.11 9.48 29.74
CA LEU A 180 -2.07 8.04 29.51
C LEU A 180 -3.47 7.44 29.34
N THR A 181 -4.44 7.93 30.12
CA THR A 181 -5.85 7.53 30.01
C THR A 181 -6.38 7.89 28.62
N GLU A 182 -6.12 9.11 28.14
CA GLU A 182 -6.53 9.55 26.80
C GLU A 182 -5.84 8.77 25.68
N VAL A 183 -4.52 8.54 25.80
CA VAL A 183 -3.76 7.72 24.84
C VAL A 183 -4.35 6.31 24.72
N PHE A 184 -4.64 5.64 25.84
CA PHE A 184 -5.24 4.31 25.83
C PHE A 184 -6.68 4.29 25.33
N ASN A 185 -7.48 5.29 25.69
CA ASN A 185 -8.86 5.42 25.20
C ASN A 185 -8.93 5.74 23.72
N SER A 186 -7.92 6.41 23.14
CA SER A 186 -7.88 6.75 21.72
C SER A 186 -7.96 5.54 20.80
N TRP A 187 -7.55 4.35 21.27
CA TRP A 187 -7.72 3.09 20.55
C TRP A 187 -9.18 2.76 20.26
N ASP A 188 -10.10 3.08 21.17
CA ASP A 188 -11.53 2.80 21.00
C ASP A 188 -12.30 3.96 20.36
N SER A 189 -11.61 4.98 19.83
CA SER A 189 -12.26 6.09 19.12
C SER A 189 -12.90 5.61 17.81
N SER A 190 -14.01 6.24 17.40
CA SER A 190 -14.72 5.87 16.16
C SER A 190 -13.81 5.94 14.94
N ARG A 191 -12.93 6.93 14.88
CA ARG A 191 -11.93 7.10 13.81
C ARG A 191 -10.91 5.96 13.80
N ALA A 192 -10.35 5.59 14.95
CA ALA A 192 -9.40 4.49 15.04
C ALA A 192 -10.07 3.13 14.73
N ILE A 193 -11.30 2.91 15.19
CA ILE A 193 -12.09 1.70 14.86
C ILE A 193 -12.27 1.58 13.36
N ARG A 194 -12.70 2.66 12.70
CA ARG A 194 -12.92 2.67 11.26
C ARG A 194 -11.63 2.37 10.49
N TYR A 195 -10.55 3.08 10.80
CA TYR A 195 -9.24 2.83 10.18
C TYR A 195 -8.80 1.38 10.33
N ARG A 196 -8.99 0.78 11.51
CA ARG A 196 -8.63 -0.63 11.73
C ARG A 196 -9.48 -1.60 10.92
N GLN A 197 -10.77 -1.33 10.76
CA GLN A 197 -11.66 -2.13 9.92
C GLN A 197 -11.19 -2.07 8.45
N ASP A 198 -10.94 -0.84 7.96
CA ASP A 198 -10.51 -0.60 6.58
C ASP A 198 -9.13 -1.25 6.27
N HIS A 199 -8.25 -1.37 7.27
CA HIS A 199 -6.88 -1.89 7.11
C HIS A 199 -6.66 -3.30 7.69
N GLY A 200 -7.71 -3.97 8.18
CA GLY A 200 -7.61 -5.33 8.75
C GLY A 200 -6.75 -5.44 10.01
N ILE A 201 -6.73 -4.40 10.86
CA ILE A 201 -5.96 -4.37 12.12
C ILE A 201 -6.81 -4.99 13.26
N PRO A 202 -6.36 -6.08 13.91
CA PRO A 202 -7.15 -6.76 14.94
C PRO A 202 -7.48 -5.89 16.15
N LYS A 203 -8.72 -6.00 16.65
CA LYS A 203 -9.21 -5.25 17.83
C LYS A 203 -8.42 -5.59 19.11
N GLN A 204 -7.97 -6.84 19.26
CA GLN A 204 -7.31 -7.30 20.49
C GLN A 204 -5.93 -6.67 20.71
N SER A 205 -5.29 -6.10 19.68
CA SER A 205 -3.92 -5.56 19.78
C SER A 205 -3.91 -4.07 20.17
N GLY A 206 -4.23 -3.75 21.42
CA GLY A 206 -4.19 -2.36 21.92
C GLY A 206 -2.82 -1.68 21.81
N PRO A 207 -2.74 -0.35 21.96
CA PRO A 207 -1.51 0.40 21.78
C PRO A 207 -0.63 0.32 23.03
N ALA A 208 0.69 0.35 22.83
CA ALA A 208 1.62 0.78 23.86
C ALA A 208 1.59 2.31 23.96
N ALA A 209 2.20 2.88 25.00
CA ALA A 209 2.41 4.32 25.15
C ALA A 209 3.89 4.60 25.41
N ILE A 210 4.41 5.68 24.83
CA ILE A 210 5.78 6.16 25.09
C ILE A 210 5.68 7.49 25.86
N ILE A 211 6.35 7.56 27.01
CA ILE A 211 6.60 8.80 27.74
C ILE A 211 8.03 9.23 27.44
N GLN A 212 8.20 10.38 26.80
CA GLN A 212 9.48 10.83 26.29
C GLN A 212 9.74 12.29 26.64
N GLN A 213 10.96 12.61 27.06
CA GLN A 213 11.43 13.97 27.29
C GLN A 213 11.16 14.87 26.08
N MET A 214 10.69 16.09 26.31
CA MET A 214 10.49 17.08 25.26
C MET A 214 11.82 17.53 24.65
N ALA A 215 11.86 17.59 23.32
CA ALA A 215 12.84 18.36 22.55
C ALA A 215 12.16 19.62 22.00
N TRP A 216 12.86 20.74 21.97
CA TRP A 216 12.26 22.05 21.76
C TRP A 216 12.64 22.66 20.41
N GLY A 217 11.96 22.24 19.34
CA GLY A 217 12.18 22.82 18.00
C GLY A 217 11.73 24.29 17.89
N ASN A 218 10.82 24.73 18.75
CA ASN A 218 10.44 26.13 18.93
C ASN A 218 11.27 26.86 20.01
N SER A 219 12.46 26.35 20.33
CA SER A 219 13.42 27.06 21.18
C SER A 219 13.78 28.43 20.57
N LYS A 220 14.02 29.42 21.43
CA LYS A 220 14.46 30.77 21.04
C LYS A 220 15.91 30.81 20.52
N LYS A 221 16.64 29.70 20.62
CA LYS A 221 18.03 29.59 20.16
C LYS A 221 18.12 29.57 18.64
N GLU A 222 19.18 30.14 18.11
CA GLU A 222 19.50 30.06 16.69
C GLU A 222 19.68 28.60 16.26
N GLY A 223 19.16 28.25 15.09
CA GLY A 223 19.21 26.90 14.55
C GLY A 223 18.18 25.93 15.10
N ALA A 224 17.31 26.35 16.03
CA ALA A 224 16.23 25.52 16.53
C ALA A 224 15.16 25.26 15.45
N GLY A 225 14.63 24.04 15.41
CA GLY A 225 13.54 23.66 14.53
C GLY A 225 13.22 22.18 14.60
N SER A 226 12.14 21.78 13.95
CA SER A 226 11.77 20.37 13.79
C SER A 226 11.77 20.01 12.30
N GLY A 227 11.98 18.74 12.00
CA GLY A 227 12.07 18.29 10.62
C GLY A 227 11.73 16.81 10.40
N VAL A 228 11.58 16.44 9.14
CA VAL A 228 11.60 15.05 8.69
C VAL A 228 12.85 14.85 7.84
N PHE A 229 13.74 14.00 8.33
CA PHE A 229 15.04 13.66 7.76
C PHE A 229 14.96 12.39 6.91
N PHE A 230 15.62 12.41 5.77
CA PHE A 230 15.71 11.30 4.83
C PHE A 230 17.19 10.95 4.60
N PRO A 231 17.66 9.77 5.02
CA PRO A 231 19.04 9.30 4.81
C PRO A 231 19.47 9.16 3.35
N ARG A 232 18.50 9.06 2.44
CA ARG A 232 18.64 9.05 0.98
C ARG A 232 17.53 9.91 0.40
N HIS A 233 17.71 10.44 -0.81
CA HIS A 233 16.70 11.30 -1.40
C HIS A 233 15.37 10.54 -1.62
N PRO A 234 14.23 11.00 -1.05
CA PRO A 234 12.97 10.25 -0.99
C PRO A 234 12.24 10.10 -2.33
N GLN A 235 12.74 10.71 -3.41
CA GLN A 235 12.12 10.65 -4.75
C GLN A 235 13.03 10.12 -5.85
N THR A 236 14.35 10.15 -5.62
CA THR A 236 15.36 9.74 -6.61
C THR A 236 16.26 8.63 -6.10
N TYR A 237 16.26 8.36 -4.79
CA TYR A 237 17.12 7.37 -4.12
C TYR A 237 18.63 7.72 -4.14
N ASP A 238 18.97 8.97 -4.49
CA ASP A 238 20.35 9.46 -4.46
C ASP A 238 20.92 9.45 -3.03
N ASP A 239 22.24 9.29 -2.92
CA ASP A 239 22.96 9.20 -1.64
C ASP A 239 22.95 10.49 -0.81
N GLU A 240 22.65 11.64 -1.44
CA GLU A 240 22.60 12.92 -0.72
C GLU A 240 21.40 12.94 0.23
N PRO A 241 21.62 12.99 1.56
CA PRO A 241 20.52 13.08 2.51
C PRO A 241 19.84 14.45 2.42
N ALA A 242 18.56 14.49 2.78
CA ALA A 242 17.75 15.70 2.72
C ALA A 242 16.77 15.77 3.89
N ALA A 243 16.20 16.93 4.15
CA ALA A 243 15.15 17.08 5.14
C ALA A 243 14.12 18.15 4.75
N ASN A 244 12.88 17.96 5.20
CA ASN A 244 11.95 19.07 5.39
C ASN A 244 12.18 19.62 6.78
N PHE A 245 12.48 20.91 6.90
CA PHE A 245 12.81 21.52 8.20
C PHE A 245 12.05 22.83 8.39
N CYS A 246 11.39 22.96 9.53
CA CYS A 246 10.69 24.17 9.95
C CYS A 246 11.46 24.80 11.12
N PRO A 247 12.10 25.97 10.91
CA PRO A 247 12.73 26.72 11.98
C PRO A 247 11.71 27.14 13.06
N HIS A 248 12.14 27.15 14.31
CA HIS A 248 11.38 27.63 15.47
C HIS A 248 9.97 27.02 15.58
N ALA A 249 9.80 25.75 15.24
CA ALA A 249 8.51 25.07 15.30
C ALA A 249 8.61 23.67 15.91
N GLN A 250 7.48 23.16 16.37
CA GLN A 250 7.33 21.80 16.88
C GLN A 250 6.92 20.82 15.77
N GLY A 251 7.10 19.53 16.04
CA GLY A 251 6.81 18.43 15.10
C GLY A 251 5.47 18.53 14.34
N PRO A 252 4.32 18.86 14.97
CA PRO A 252 3.03 18.98 14.28
C PRO A 252 3.03 19.96 13.10
N SER A 253 3.82 21.04 13.16
CA SER A 253 3.94 22.02 12.08
C SER A 253 4.65 21.46 10.83
N VAL A 254 5.36 20.34 10.97
CA VAL A 254 6.15 19.71 9.90
C VAL A 254 5.46 18.46 9.33
N VAL A 255 4.87 17.64 10.19
CA VAL A 255 4.23 16.38 9.77
C VAL A 255 2.73 16.54 9.45
N GLY A 256 2.17 17.69 9.82
CA GLY A 256 0.78 18.06 9.55
C GLY A 256 0.47 18.22 8.06
N ARG A 257 -0.82 18.16 7.72
CA ARG A 257 -1.31 18.30 6.33
C ARG A 257 -0.97 19.67 5.72
N ASP A 258 -0.87 20.70 6.55
CA ASP A 258 -0.63 22.08 6.11
C ASP A 258 0.86 22.43 5.98
N SER A 259 1.76 21.52 6.37
CA SER A 259 3.21 21.70 6.28
C SER A 259 3.63 21.86 4.83
N SER A 260 4.23 22.99 4.46
CA SER A 260 4.60 23.29 3.07
C SER A 260 6.09 23.56 2.90
N PHE A 261 6.92 23.05 3.82
CA PHE A 261 8.36 23.25 3.80
C PHE A 261 9.01 22.42 2.68
N PRO A 262 9.93 23.01 1.90
CA PRO A 262 10.59 22.30 0.81
C PRO A 262 11.52 21.21 1.35
N LEU A 263 11.82 20.25 0.50
CA LEU A 263 12.87 19.27 0.76
C LEU A 263 14.20 19.90 0.36
N ILE A 264 15.12 20.04 1.31
CA ILE A 264 16.43 20.64 1.06
C ILE A 264 17.57 19.71 1.48
N PRO A 265 18.71 19.74 0.78
CA PRO A 265 19.90 18.99 1.19
C PRO A 265 20.36 19.37 2.59
N ILE A 266 21.00 18.44 3.32
CA ILE A 266 21.50 18.70 4.68
C ILE A 266 22.48 19.88 4.75
N SER A 267 23.26 20.10 3.67
CA SER A 267 24.19 21.22 3.56
C SER A 267 23.50 22.59 3.68
N GLU A 268 22.24 22.70 3.24
CA GLU A 268 21.46 23.94 3.23
C GLU A 268 20.60 24.15 4.47
N LEU A 269 20.54 23.17 5.39
CA LEU A 269 19.71 23.29 6.59
C LEU A 269 20.12 24.49 7.45
N PRO A 270 19.17 25.23 8.04
CA PRO A 270 19.46 26.35 8.92
C PRO A 270 19.79 25.87 10.34
N ILE A 271 20.72 24.93 10.49
CA ILE A 271 21.18 24.36 11.77
C ILE A 271 22.72 24.43 11.88
N PRO A 272 23.31 24.28 13.07
CA PRO A 272 24.76 24.30 13.24
C PRO A 272 25.49 23.24 12.38
N GLU A 273 26.67 23.58 11.83
CA GLU A 273 27.40 22.68 10.90
C GLU A 273 27.76 21.33 11.53
N HIS A 274 28.04 21.29 12.83
CA HIS A 274 28.33 20.04 13.53
C HIS A 274 27.09 19.13 13.62
N HIS A 275 25.87 19.68 13.75
CA HIS A 275 24.63 18.91 13.67
C HIS A 275 24.35 18.42 12.24
N LYS A 276 24.68 19.22 11.21
CA LYS A 276 24.64 18.75 9.80
C LYS A 276 25.57 17.56 9.57
N GLN A 277 26.77 17.61 10.15
CA GLN A 277 27.71 16.51 10.05
C GLN A 277 27.18 15.26 10.77
N GLN A 278 26.60 15.41 11.96
CA GLN A 278 25.93 14.31 12.66
C GLN A 278 24.83 13.68 11.80
N LEU A 279 23.97 14.47 11.14
CA LEU A 279 22.95 13.93 10.23
C LEU A 279 23.56 13.11 9.08
N ARG A 280 24.68 13.56 8.51
CA ARG A 280 25.40 12.80 7.46
C ARG A 280 25.94 11.48 8.01
N ASP A 281 26.57 11.50 9.18
CA ASP A 281 27.12 10.31 9.83
C ASP A 281 25.99 9.30 10.11
N TYR A 282 24.88 9.77 10.68
CA TYR A 282 23.69 8.96 10.93
C TYR A 282 23.03 8.42 9.65
N ALA A 283 23.05 9.17 8.54
CA ALA A 283 22.59 8.66 7.25
C ALA A 283 23.38 7.41 6.85
N HIS A 284 24.71 7.49 6.93
CA HIS A 284 25.60 6.37 6.62
C HIS A 284 25.36 5.18 7.54
N GLU A 285 25.12 5.40 8.83
CA GLU A 285 24.85 4.32 9.78
C GLU A 285 23.51 3.63 9.56
N LEU A 286 22.42 4.37 9.34
CA LEU A 286 21.10 3.80 9.05
C LEU A 286 21.11 3.00 7.76
N ASN A 287 21.71 3.56 6.71
CA ASN A 287 21.84 2.92 5.41
C ASN A 287 22.63 1.60 5.54
N ARG A 288 23.76 1.61 6.25
CA ARG A 288 24.55 0.38 6.51
C ARG A 288 23.78 -0.64 7.34
N PHE A 289 23.15 -0.22 8.44
CA PHE A 289 22.51 -1.14 9.40
C PHE A 289 21.25 -1.82 8.82
N HIS A 290 20.53 -1.16 7.93
CA HIS A 290 19.29 -1.69 7.35
C HIS A 290 19.40 -2.15 5.89
N GLY A 291 20.62 -2.35 5.37
CA GLY A 291 20.82 -2.75 3.97
C GLY A 291 20.16 -1.77 3.00
N ASP A 292 20.38 -0.48 3.24
CA ASP A 292 19.87 0.67 2.46
C ASP A 292 18.34 0.72 2.28
N THR A 293 17.59 -0.04 3.07
CA THR A 293 16.13 0.07 3.12
C THR A 293 15.75 1.54 3.35
N PRO A 294 14.93 2.17 2.48
CA PRO A 294 14.56 3.57 2.65
C PRO A 294 13.82 3.83 3.97
N TYR A 295 14.33 4.79 4.76
CA TYR A 295 13.71 5.28 5.98
C TYR A 295 13.51 6.79 5.92
N GLU A 296 12.71 7.25 6.86
CA GLU A 296 12.73 8.63 7.31
C GLU A 296 12.81 8.68 8.83
N ALA A 297 13.25 9.81 9.37
CA ALA A 297 13.22 10.08 10.79
C ALA A 297 12.64 11.47 11.11
N GLU A 298 11.79 11.54 12.13
CA GLU A 298 11.40 12.80 12.74
C GLU A 298 12.56 13.30 13.60
N ILE A 299 13.04 14.52 13.32
CA ILE A 299 14.15 15.16 14.04
C ILE A 299 13.71 16.47 14.69
N THR A 300 14.42 16.88 15.73
CA THR A 300 14.28 18.19 16.35
C THR A 300 15.64 18.68 16.81
N ASP A 301 16.01 19.88 16.37
CA ASP A 301 17.16 20.61 16.84
C ASP A 301 16.69 21.67 17.84
N ASP A 302 17.20 21.66 19.06
CA ASP A 302 16.86 22.68 20.07
C ASP A 302 17.85 23.87 20.08
N GLY A 303 18.79 23.88 19.13
CA GLY A 303 19.92 24.80 18.97
C GLY A 303 21.19 24.33 19.68
N ALA A 304 21.08 23.50 20.73
CA ALA A 304 22.22 22.92 21.44
C ALA A 304 22.39 21.43 21.19
N HIS A 305 21.31 20.72 20.89
CA HIS A 305 21.33 19.29 20.58
C HIS A 305 20.37 18.98 19.43
N LEU A 306 20.84 18.10 18.55
CA LEU A 306 20.02 17.41 17.56
C LEU A 306 19.43 16.15 18.19
N TRP A 307 18.12 15.95 18.03
CA TRP A 307 17.37 14.82 18.57
C TRP A 307 16.64 14.05 17.47
N PHE A 308 16.66 12.71 17.56
CA PHE A 308 15.84 11.81 16.76
C PHE A 308 14.64 11.32 17.59
N LEU A 309 13.44 11.57 17.09
CA LEU A 309 12.19 11.31 17.82
C LEU A 309 11.51 10.01 17.39
N GLN A 310 11.57 9.70 16.10
CA GLN A 310 10.91 8.53 15.52
C GLN A 310 11.60 8.18 14.20
N LYS A 311 11.72 6.91 13.85
CA LYS A 311 12.21 6.43 12.54
C LYS A 311 11.19 5.47 11.95
N ARG A 312 10.83 5.61 10.68
CA ARG A 312 9.88 4.70 10.01
C ARG A 312 10.32 4.34 8.59
N PRO A 313 10.01 3.13 8.08
CA PRO A 313 10.22 2.82 6.68
C PRO A 313 9.46 3.81 5.79
N LEU A 314 10.10 4.24 4.71
CA LEU A 314 9.53 5.15 3.73
C LEU A 314 8.71 4.34 2.70
N PRO A 315 7.42 4.64 2.48
CA PRO A 315 6.69 4.09 1.35
C PRO A 315 7.38 4.45 0.03
N LEU A 316 7.58 3.45 -0.82
CA LEU A 316 8.38 3.61 -2.03
C LEU A 316 7.52 4.14 -3.17
N VAL A 317 8.05 5.12 -3.90
CA VAL A 317 7.52 5.63 -5.17
C VAL A 317 8.25 4.96 -6.35
N PRO A 318 7.72 5.01 -7.59
CA PRO A 318 8.22 4.17 -8.69
C PRO A 318 9.73 4.20 -8.93
N VAL A 319 10.34 5.39 -9.00
CA VAL A 319 11.78 5.56 -9.24
C VAL A 319 12.61 5.00 -8.09
N VAL A 320 12.21 5.30 -6.86
CA VAL A 320 12.91 4.86 -5.64
C VAL A 320 12.81 3.35 -5.47
N ASP A 321 11.64 2.75 -5.69
CA ASP A 321 11.47 1.30 -5.57
C ASP A 321 12.36 0.57 -6.59
N PHE A 322 12.37 1.03 -7.84
CA PHE A 322 13.22 0.45 -8.89
C PHE A 322 14.71 0.53 -8.57
N ARG A 323 15.21 1.72 -8.20
CA ARG A 323 16.62 1.90 -7.83
C ARG A 323 16.99 1.12 -6.58
N TYR A 324 16.11 1.08 -5.57
CA TYR A 324 16.30 0.26 -4.39
C TYR A 324 16.39 -1.23 -4.74
N ARG A 325 15.52 -1.75 -5.63
CA ARG A 325 15.61 -3.15 -6.09
C ARG A 325 16.90 -3.46 -6.83
N ARG A 326 17.36 -2.54 -7.68
CA ARG A 326 18.66 -2.67 -8.35
C ARG A 326 19.80 -2.70 -7.34
N HIS A 327 19.79 -1.79 -6.37
CA HIS A 327 20.77 -1.76 -5.28
C HIS A 327 20.80 -3.09 -4.52
N GLN A 328 19.65 -3.66 -4.18
CA GLN A 328 19.56 -4.99 -3.54
C GLN A 328 20.13 -6.13 -4.41
N ILE A 329 20.10 -6.01 -5.74
CA ILE A 329 20.75 -6.97 -6.63
C ILE A 329 22.26 -6.79 -6.60
N GLU A 330 22.73 -5.54 -6.65
CA GLU A 330 24.15 -5.18 -6.64
C GLU A 330 24.83 -5.59 -5.33
N THR A 331 24.13 -5.48 -4.19
CA THR A 331 24.60 -5.95 -2.87
C THR A 331 24.45 -7.46 -2.67
N GLY A 332 23.73 -8.14 -3.56
CA GLY A 332 23.45 -9.58 -3.46
C GLY A 332 22.34 -9.95 -2.46
N ASP A 333 21.61 -8.97 -1.92
CA ASP A 333 20.47 -9.20 -1.03
C ASP A 333 19.29 -9.88 -1.74
N LEU A 334 19.10 -9.56 -3.03
CA LEU A 334 18.12 -10.17 -3.90
C LEU A 334 18.76 -10.63 -5.21
N THR A 335 18.29 -11.74 -5.74
CA THR A 335 18.46 -12.04 -7.17
C THR A 335 17.59 -11.11 -8.00
N GLU A 336 17.96 -10.87 -9.27
CA GLU A 336 17.08 -10.19 -10.24
C GLU A 336 15.71 -10.87 -10.32
N HIS A 337 15.69 -12.20 -10.13
CA HIS A 337 14.46 -12.95 -10.01
C HIS A 337 13.52 -12.36 -8.94
N GLN A 338 14.01 -12.29 -7.71
CA GLN A 338 13.28 -11.83 -6.53
C GLN A 338 12.94 -10.33 -6.59
N ALA A 339 13.82 -9.51 -7.16
CA ALA A 339 13.62 -8.07 -7.31
C ALA A 339 12.37 -7.74 -8.16
N ILE A 340 12.23 -8.37 -9.33
CA ILE A 340 11.04 -8.19 -10.19
C ILE A 340 9.76 -8.69 -9.50
N CYS A 341 9.85 -9.74 -8.66
CA CYS A 341 8.69 -10.17 -7.86
C CYS A 341 8.27 -9.07 -6.87
N ALA A 342 9.25 -8.42 -6.23
CA ALA A 342 9.04 -7.50 -5.12
C ALA A 342 8.51 -6.12 -5.54
N ILE A 343 8.96 -5.57 -6.68
CA ILE A 343 8.52 -4.24 -7.17
C ILE A 343 7.09 -4.31 -7.75
N PRO A 344 6.11 -3.49 -7.36
CA PRO A 344 4.77 -3.49 -7.96
C PRO A 344 4.77 -3.22 -9.47
N SER A 345 3.88 -3.85 -10.24
CA SER A 345 3.78 -3.54 -11.68
C SER A 345 3.30 -2.14 -11.95
N ALA A 346 2.46 -1.57 -11.07
CA ALA A 346 2.10 -0.17 -11.10
C ALA A 346 3.35 0.71 -11.20
N HIS A 347 4.36 0.45 -10.36
CA HIS A 347 5.62 1.19 -10.39
C HIS A 347 6.35 1.03 -11.73
N LEU A 348 6.53 -0.20 -12.23
CA LEU A 348 7.20 -0.43 -13.52
C LEU A 348 6.44 0.24 -14.69
N LYS A 349 5.11 0.15 -14.72
CA LYS A 349 4.27 0.83 -15.71
C LYS A 349 4.41 2.35 -15.65
N ALA A 350 4.51 2.92 -14.45
CA ALA A 350 4.73 4.33 -14.24
C ALA A 350 6.08 4.78 -14.84
N LEU A 351 7.11 3.93 -14.74
CA LEU A 351 8.43 4.20 -15.33
C LEU A 351 8.43 4.15 -16.87
N SER A 352 7.45 3.50 -17.48
CA SER A 352 7.27 3.46 -18.94
C SER A 352 6.30 4.53 -19.46
N GLN A 353 5.66 5.33 -18.60
CA GLN A 353 4.68 6.35 -19.03
C GLN A 353 5.34 7.49 -19.81
N PRO A 354 4.67 8.03 -20.84
CA PRO A 354 5.19 9.12 -21.66
C PRO A 354 5.38 10.40 -20.85
N THR A 355 6.43 11.14 -21.20
CA THR A 355 6.70 12.50 -20.71
C THR A 355 6.14 13.54 -21.66
N LEU A 356 5.97 14.79 -21.20
CA LEU A 356 5.56 15.89 -22.07
C LEU A 356 6.64 16.22 -23.13
N ASP A 357 6.22 16.70 -24.30
CA ASP A 357 7.16 17.20 -25.33
C ASP A 357 7.86 18.47 -24.80
N PRO A 358 9.20 18.45 -24.64
CA PRO A 358 9.94 19.59 -24.11
C PRO A 358 9.76 20.88 -24.94
N LYS A 359 9.49 20.78 -26.24
CA LYS A 359 9.21 21.97 -27.08
C LYS A 359 7.85 22.56 -26.75
N ALA A 360 6.83 21.71 -26.65
CA ALA A 360 5.48 22.15 -26.32
C ALA A 360 5.38 22.72 -24.90
N VAL A 361 6.12 22.15 -23.95
CA VAL A 361 6.26 22.70 -22.59
C VAL A 361 6.81 24.13 -22.64
N LYS A 362 7.92 24.35 -23.35
CA LYS A 362 8.51 25.70 -23.50
C LYS A 362 7.56 26.69 -24.15
N GLU A 363 6.83 26.28 -25.18
CA GLU A 363 5.83 27.13 -25.83
C GLU A 363 4.67 27.48 -24.90
N ALA A 364 4.20 26.52 -24.08
CA ALA A 364 3.15 26.75 -23.10
C ALA A 364 3.59 27.72 -22.00
N GLU A 365 4.81 27.58 -21.49
CA GLU A 365 5.41 28.52 -20.53
C GLU A 365 5.50 29.94 -21.13
N GLN A 366 5.96 30.07 -22.39
CA GLN A 366 6.02 31.36 -23.08
C GLN A 366 4.65 32.01 -23.29
N ARG A 367 3.59 31.20 -23.42
CA ARG A 367 2.20 31.68 -23.54
C ARG A 367 1.55 31.95 -22.18
N GLY A 368 2.26 31.77 -21.07
CA GLY A 368 1.73 31.97 -19.72
C GLY A 368 0.72 30.92 -19.29
N MET A 369 0.82 29.69 -19.83
CA MET A 369 -0.11 28.60 -19.52
C MET A 369 0.25 27.85 -18.22
N LEU A 370 1.41 28.12 -17.61
CA LEU A 370 1.78 27.57 -16.31
C LEU A 370 0.92 28.25 -15.22
N ILE A 371 -0.02 27.50 -14.64
CA ILE A 371 -0.99 28.01 -13.66
C ILE A 371 -0.65 27.66 -12.22
N ALA A 372 0.15 26.61 -11.99
CA ALA A 372 0.65 26.27 -10.66
C ALA A 372 1.97 25.50 -10.71
N GLN A 373 2.67 25.50 -9.58
CA GLN A 373 3.83 24.65 -9.31
C GLN A 373 3.70 24.10 -7.89
N GLY A 374 4.28 22.92 -7.63
CA GLY A 374 4.29 22.36 -6.28
C GLY A 374 5.29 21.23 -6.12
N ILE A 375 5.26 20.58 -4.95
CA ILE A 375 6.16 19.49 -4.57
C ILE A 375 5.57 18.18 -5.11
N PRO A 376 6.27 17.47 -6.02
CA PRO A 376 5.81 16.14 -6.41
C PRO A 376 5.89 15.22 -5.19
N ILE A 377 4.84 14.46 -4.90
CA ILE A 377 4.86 13.34 -3.95
C ILE A 377 5.02 12.03 -4.72
N SER A 378 4.30 11.93 -5.85
CA SER A 378 4.39 10.85 -6.83
C SER A 378 4.64 11.46 -8.21
N GLY A 379 5.55 10.87 -8.98
CA GLY A 379 5.87 11.30 -10.34
C GLY A 379 4.81 10.89 -11.38
N GLY A 380 5.04 11.29 -12.63
CA GLY A 380 4.15 11.00 -13.76
C GLY A 380 3.63 12.26 -14.45
N CYS A 381 2.95 12.06 -15.59
CA CYS A 381 2.26 13.11 -16.31
C CYS A 381 0.79 12.72 -16.49
N ALA A 382 -0.13 13.64 -16.28
CA ALA A 382 -1.56 13.40 -16.41
C ALA A 382 -2.26 14.56 -17.10
N LYS A 383 -3.36 14.25 -17.80
CA LYS A 383 -4.23 15.21 -18.44
C LYS A 383 -5.65 14.93 -18.02
N GLY A 384 -6.41 15.99 -17.77
CA GLY A 384 -7.81 15.82 -17.42
C GLY A 384 -8.54 17.14 -17.25
N LYS A 385 -9.85 17.04 -17.09
CA LYS A 385 -10.71 18.14 -16.67
C LYS A 385 -10.38 18.50 -15.22
N LEU A 386 -10.13 19.77 -14.93
CA LEU A 386 -9.87 20.24 -13.57
C LEU A 386 -11.17 20.30 -12.77
N LEU A 387 -11.24 19.59 -11.65
CA LEU A 387 -12.38 19.62 -10.72
C LEU A 387 -11.90 19.79 -9.28
N PHE A 388 -12.82 20.14 -8.38
CA PHE A 388 -12.52 20.42 -6.97
C PHE A 388 -13.34 19.56 -5.99
N SER A 389 -14.24 18.71 -6.50
CA SER A 389 -15.12 17.86 -5.70
C SER A 389 -15.00 16.40 -6.11
N LEU A 390 -15.01 15.50 -5.11
CA LEU A 390 -15.04 14.05 -5.34
C LEU A 390 -16.35 13.64 -6.03
N ASP A 391 -17.48 14.22 -5.62
CA ASP A 391 -18.80 13.92 -6.18
C ASP A 391 -18.90 14.29 -7.67
N GLU A 392 -18.29 15.42 -8.05
CA GLU A 392 -18.20 15.82 -9.46
C GLU A 392 -17.28 14.86 -10.23
N ALA A 393 -16.13 14.51 -9.67
CA ALA A 393 -15.17 13.62 -10.32
C ALA A 393 -15.71 12.20 -10.54
N GLU A 394 -16.56 11.69 -9.65
CA GLU A 394 -17.23 10.39 -9.79
C GLU A 394 -18.20 10.36 -10.98
N GLN A 395 -18.78 11.51 -11.33
CA GLN A 395 -19.71 11.68 -12.43
C GLN A 395 -19.03 12.01 -13.77
N GLU A 396 -17.70 12.02 -13.86
CA GLU A 396 -17.00 12.26 -15.12
C GLU A 396 -16.64 10.96 -15.84
N PRO A 397 -16.88 10.85 -17.16
CA PRO A 397 -16.52 9.67 -17.93
C PRO A 397 -15.06 9.70 -18.41
N GLU A 398 -14.39 10.84 -18.26
CA GLU A 398 -13.02 11.08 -18.73
C GLU A 398 -12.07 11.41 -17.59
N ASN A 399 -10.77 11.46 -17.88
CA ASN A 399 -9.76 11.73 -16.88
C ASN A 399 -9.97 13.10 -16.21
N VAL A 400 -9.84 13.11 -14.88
CA VAL A 400 -9.98 14.31 -14.05
C VAL A 400 -8.66 14.62 -13.36
N VAL A 401 -8.33 15.91 -13.27
CA VAL A 401 -7.31 16.41 -12.32
C VAL A 401 -8.07 17.02 -11.15
N LEU A 402 -7.92 16.42 -9.97
CA LEU A 402 -8.67 16.82 -8.79
C LEU A 402 -7.81 17.75 -7.92
N SER A 403 -8.25 18.99 -7.76
CA SER A 403 -7.52 20.02 -7.02
C SER A 403 -8.18 20.33 -5.69
N ASP A 404 -7.38 20.25 -4.63
CA ASP A 404 -7.75 20.48 -3.23
C ASP A 404 -9.13 19.93 -2.79
N PRO A 405 -9.46 18.65 -3.10
CA PRO A 405 -10.69 18.04 -2.62
C PRO A 405 -10.64 17.79 -1.10
N GLU A 406 -11.82 17.71 -0.48
CA GLU A 406 -11.99 17.21 0.89
C GLU A 406 -11.71 15.70 0.98
N LEU A 407 -10.43 15.33 0.94
CA LEU A 407 -9.96 13.96 1.08
C LEU A 407 -9.77 13.59 2.54
N VAL A 408 -10.45 12.53 2.98
CA VAL A 408 -10.15 11.83 4.25
C VAL A 408 -9.04 10.80 4.04
N SER A 409 -9.02 10.15 2.87
CA SER A 409 -8.05 9.13 2.48
C SER A 409 -7.91 9.06 0.96
N PHE A 410 -6.71 8.75 0.48
CA PHE A 410 -6.43 8.51 -0.94
C PHE A 410 -7.09 7.24 -1.49
N SER A 411 -7.46 6.30 -0.62
CA SER A 411 -8.15 5.07 -1.01
C SER A 411 -9.55 5.32 -1.59
N ASN A 412 -10.16 6.47 -1.28
CA ASN A 412 -11.50 6.85 -1.74
C ASN A 412 -11.52 7.55 -3.11
N LEU A 413 -10.40 7.62 -3.82
CA LEU A 413 -10.34 8.34 -5.10
C LEU A 413 -11.16 7.63 -6.19
N PRO A 414 -12.12 8.32 -6.85
CA PRO A 414 -12.88 7.77 -7.96
C PRO A 414 -11.99 7.30 -9.12
N PRO A 415 -12.41 6.27 -9.90
CA PRO A 415 -11.65 5.78 -11.05
C PRO A 415 -11.22 6.84 -12.08
N PRO A 416 -12.01 7.89 -12.39
CA PRO A 416 -11.61 8.92 -13.36
C PRO A 416 -10.42 9.81 -12.96
N VAL A 417 -10.05 9.86 -11.67
CA VAL A 417 -9.00 10.77 -11.18
C VAL A 417 -7.61 10.39 -11.72
N ALA A 418 -7.06 11.15 -12.64
CA ALA A 418 -5.76 10.91 -13.24
C ALA A 418 -4.60 11.61 -12.50
N ALA A 419 -4.89 12.64 -11.70
CA ALA A 419 -3.92 13.29 -10.82
C ALA A 419 -4.61 14.02 -9.65
N VAL A 420 -3.86 14.24 -8.56
CA VAL A 420 -4.32 15.00 -7.38
C VAL A 420 -3.39 16.17 -7.11
N LEU A 421 -3.97 17.35 -6.89
CA LEU A 421 -3.30 18.54 -6.41
C LEU A 421 -3.81 18.87 -5.00
N GLN A 422 -2.92 19.27 -4.10
CA GLN A 422 -3.26 19.82 -2.78
C GLN A 422 -2.66 21.20 -2.64
N ASP A 423 -3.43 22.12 -2.04
CA ASP A 423 -3.00 23.50 -1.84
C ASP A 423 -1.83 23.60 -0.86
N THR A 424 -1.76 22.68 0.10
CA THR A 424 -0.72 22.60 1.12
C THR A 424 -0.09 21.21 1.14
N GLY A 425 0.98 21.06 1.90
CA GLY A 425 1.58 19.75 2.19
C GLY A 425 2.99 19.62 1.64
N GLY A 426 3.77 18.78 2.32
CA GLY A 426 5.15 18.48 2.01
C GLY A 426 5.41 16.99 2.08
N ILE A 427 6.56 16.58 1.53
CA ILE A 427 6.92 15.16 1.39
C ILE A 427 7.09 14.43 2.73
N GLY A 428 7.37 15.14 3.82
CA GLY A 428 7.40 14.62 5.20
C GLY A 428 6.03 14.47 5.89
N SER A 429 4.95 15.01 5.31
CA SER A 429 3.62 14.97 5.95
C SER A 429 3.06 13.54 6.01
N HIS A 430 2.20 13.25 7.01
CA HIS A 430 1.52 11.95 7.07
C HIS A 430 0.66 11.67 5.83
N PHE A 431 0.02 12.70 5.28
CA PHE A 431 -0.83 12.58 4.10
C PHE A 431 -0.01 12.26 2.84
N ALA A 432 1.21 12.80 2.71
CA ALA A 432 2.12 12.43 1.61
C ALA A 432 2.47 10.94 1.63
N LYS A 433 2.68 10.34 2.81
CA LYS A 433 2.97 8.89 2.93
C LYS A 433 1.81 8.03 2.48
N GLU A 434 0.59 8.47 2.73
CA GLU A 434 -0.61 7.79 2.25
C GLU A 434 -0.71 7.87 0.72
N GLY A 435 -0.43 9.04 0.14
CA GLY A 435 -0.33 9.21 -1.31
C GLY A 435 0.75 8.33 -1.95
N MET A 436 1.91 8.19 -1.31
CA MET A 436 2.97 7.28 -1.76
C MET A 436 2.56 5.80 -1.68
N LEU A 437 1.77 5.40 -0.67
CA LEU A 437 1.26 4.03 -0.60
C LEU A 437 0.28 3.72 -1.75
N LEU A 438 -0.55 4.68 -2.14
CA LEU A 438 -1.46 4.54 -3.27
C LEU A 438 -0.71 4.17 -4.56
N THR A 439 0.53 4.64 -4.77
CA THR A 439 1.25 4.42 -6.04
C THR A 439 1.55 2.95 -6.32
N GLN A 440 1.55 2.10 -5.28
CA GLN A 440 1.74 0.66 -5.43
C GLN A 440 0.57 0.00 -6.19
N GLU A 441 -0.61 0.61 -6.17
CA GLU A 441 -1.81 0.14 -6.86
C GLU A 441 -2.17 1.06 -8.04
N ARG A 442 -2.10 2.38 -7.82
CA ARG A 442 -2.51 3.42 -8.75
C ARG A 442 -1.45 4.54 -8.78
N PRO A 443 -0.48 4.47 -9.71
CA PRO A 443 0.66 5.37 -9.77
C PRO A 443 0.30 6.66 -10.52
N ILE A 444 -0.60 7.46 -9.93
CA ILE A 444 -0.96 8.77 -10.47
C ILE A 444 -0.03 9.87 -9.93
N PRO A 445 0.14 10.98 -10.67
CA PRO A 445 0.80 12.17 -10.15
C PRO A 445 0.04 12.71 -8.93
N ILE A 446 0.77 12.95 -7.85
CA ILE A 446 0.26 13.60 -6.64
C ILE A 446 1.19 14.77 -6.37
N VAL A 447 0.65 15.97 -6.32
CA VAL A 447 1.42 17.21 -6.14
C VAL A 447 0.86 17.99 -4.96
N PHE A 448 1.71 18.31 -4.00
CA PHE A 448 1.33 19.13 -2.85
C PHE A 448 1.88 20.55 -3.00
N SER A 449 1.36 21.48 -2.20
CA SER A 449 1.74 22.91 -2.30
C SER A 449 1.54 23.47 -3.72
N ALA A 450 0.48 23.05 -4.42
CA ALA A 450 0.15 23.45 -5.79
C ALA A 450 -1.26 24.02 -5.87
N THR A 451 -1.41 25.29 -5.48
CA THR A 451 -2.69 25.99 -5.53
C THR A 451 -3.07 26.38 -6.96
N VAL A 452 -4.28 25.98 -7.37
CA VAL A 452 -4.87 26.34 -8.66
C VAL A 452 -6.14 27.18 -8.43
N ASP A 453 -6.28 28.27 -9.18
CA ASP A 453 -7.49 29.12 -9.11
C ASP A 453 -8.74 28.31 -9.51
N ARG A 454 -9.79 28.36 -8.68
CA ARG A 454 -11.09 27.74 -8.92
C ARG A 454 -11.78 28.23 -10.20
N ASN A 455 -11.40 29.39 -10.73
CA ASN A 455 -11.87 29.90 -12.02
C ASN A 455 -11.50 29.00 -13.21
N TYR A 456 -10.52 28.09 -13.04
CA TYR A 456 -10.18 27.09 -14.04
C TYR A 456 -11.04 25.82 -13.97
N SER A 457 -12.02 25.74 -13.05
CA SER A 457 -12.91 24.58 -12.92
C SER A 457 -13.58 24.23 -14.26
N GLY A 458 -13.59 22.93 -14.58
CA GLY A 458 -14.13 22.38 -15.81
C GLY A 458 -13.23 22.55 -17.04
N GLN A 459 -12.09 23.24 -16.94
CA GLN A 459 -11.15 23.39 -18.05
C GLN A 459 -10.19 22.21 -18.13
N GLN A 460 -9.67 21.96 -19.32
CA GLN A 460 -8.61 20.97 -19.53
C GLN A 460 -7.30 21.47 -18.91
N VAL A 461 -6.60 20.61 -18.18
CA VAL A 461 -5.27 20.89 -17.64
C VAL A 461 -4.32 19.72 -17.88
N THR A 462 -3.01 20.01 -17.82
CA THR A 462 -1.93 19.02 -17.88
C THR A 462 -1.03 19.16 -16.65
N VAL A 463 -0.84 18.08 -15.91
CA VAL A 463 0.08 17.97 -14.77
C VAL A 463 1.36 17.26 -15.22
N ASP A 464 2.49 17.88 -14.93
CA ASP A 464 3.83 17.31 -15.10
C ASP A 464 4.52 17.22 -13.74
N ALA A 465 4.53 16.02 -13.14
CA ALA A 465 5.27 15.74 -11.90
C ALA A 465 6.64 15.11 -12.17
N ASN A 466 7.08 15.08 -13.43
CA ASN A 466 8.37 14.53 -13.85
C ASN A 466 9.42 15.61 -14.17
N SER A 467 9.08 16.89 -14.05
CA SER A 467 9.96 18.02 -14.38
C SER A 467 11.31 17.87 -13.66
N GLY A 468 12.36 17.61 -14.44
CA GLY A 468 13.70 17.25 -13.97
C GLY A 468 14.52 18.39 -13.34
N ASP A 469 13.87 19.43 -12.81
CA ASP A 469 14.52 20.48 -12.00
C ASP A 469 14.58 20.11 -10.50
N GLY A 470 14.34 18.84 -10.18
CA GLY A 470 14.74 18.23 -8.93
C GLY A 470 13.89 18.61 -7.71
N ASN A 471 12.76 19.31 -7.88
CA ASN A 471 11.84 19.54 -6.76
C ASN A 471 10.45 20.15 -7.12
N ARG A 472 10.13 20.49 -8.38
CA ARG A 472 8.86 21.15 -8.69
C ARG A 472 8.08 20.50 -9.82
N ALA A 473 6.92 19.95 -9.49
CA ALA A 473 5.88 19.64 -10.45
C ALA A 473 5.26 20.92 -11.02
N ARG A 474 4.73 20.84 -12.23
CA ARG A 474 4.14 21.97 -12.97
C ARG A 474 2.74 21.61 -13.45
N VAL A 475 1.83 22.57 -13.37
CA VAL A 475 0.45 22.43 -13.84
C VAL A 475 0.19 23.47 -14.91
N TYR A 476 -0.20 23.02 -16.09
CA TYR A 476 -0.49 23.85 -17.25
C TYR A 476 -1.98 23.86 -17.53
N LEU A 477 -2.50 25.02 -17.92
CA LEU A 477 -3.80 25.12 -18.57
C LEU A 477 -3.72 24.51 -19.97
N GLY A 478 -4.72 23.76 -20.39
CA GLY A 478 -4.79 23.11 -21.70
C GLY A 478 -4.09 21.76 -21.81
N ASP A 479 -4.12 21.20 -23.01
CA ASP A 479 -3.50 19.92 -23.36
C ASP A 479 -2.07 20.14 -23.89
N ILE A 480 -1.06 19.68 -23.15
CA ILE A 480 0.33 19.69 -23.60
C ILE A 480 0.67 18.32 -24.20
N PRO A 481 1.07 18.21 -25.47
CA PRO A 481 1.32 16.94 -26.13
C PRO A 481 2.44 16.14 -25.45
N TYR A 482 2.29 14.81 -25.47
CA TYR A 482 3.33 13.89 -25.04
C TYR A 482 4.44 13.79 -26.09
N ALA A 483 5.67 13.52 -25.64
CA ALA A 483 6.79 13.28 -26.53
C ALA A 483 6.61 11.98 -27.33
N GLN A 484 7.04 11.96 -28.59
CA GLN A 484 7.05 10.73 -29.41
C GLN A 484 8.03 9.67 -28.88
N LYS A 485 9.07 10.11 -28.16
CA LYS A 485 10.01 9.25 -27.45
C LYS A 485 9.97 9.61 -25.98
N THR A 486 9.53 8.67 -25.16
CA THR A 486 9.46 8.81 -23.71
C THR A 486 10.86 8.90 -23.10
N GLN A 487 11.13 9.94 -22.31
CA GLN A 487 12.34 10.01 -21.50
C GLN A 487 12.00 10.62 -20.15
N LEU A 488 11.78 9.77 -19.13
CA LEU A 488 11.71 10.24 -17.74
C LEU A 488 13.01 10.94 -17.37
N PRO A 489 13.02 12.26 -17.08
CA PRO A 489 14.25 13.00 -16.82
C PRO A 489 15.07 12.42 -15.66
N THR A 490 14.40 11.75 -14.73
CA THR A 490 14.97 11.17 -13.52
C THR A 490 15.66 9.82 -13.73
N LEU A 491 15.42 9.11 -14.85
CA LEU A 491 16.04 7.80 -15.12
C LEU A 491 17.12 7.87 -16.21
N HIS A 492 18.23 7.17 -15.97
CA HIS A 492 19.28 6.92 -16.95
C HIS A 492 18.81 5.96 -18.07
N SER A 493 19.52 5.93 -19.20
CA SER A 493 19.10 5.11 -20.35
C SER A 493 19.13 3.61 -20.08
N ASP A 494 20.11 3.13 -19.31
CA ASP A 494 20.20 1.73 -18.88
C ASP A 494 19.05 1.38 -17.91
N GLU A 495 18.75 2.28 -16.96
CA GLU A 495 17.64 2.11 -16.01
C GLU A 495 16.31 1.91 -16.73
N ARG A 496 16.04 2.69 -17.78
CA ARG A 496 14.80 2.55 -18.55
C ARG A 496 14.71 1.20 -19.26
N GLN A 497 15.80 0.79 -19.92
CA GLN A 497 15.84 -0.49 -20.60
C GLN A 497 15.57 -1.64 -19.61
N THR A 498 16.24 -1.64 -18.46
CA THR A 498 16.01 -2.65 -17.42
C THR A 498 14.57 -2.61 -16.90
N ALA A 499 13.98 -1.43 -16.67
CA ALA A 499 12.60 -1.31 -16.21
C ALA A 499 11.59 -1.85 -17.24
N GLU A 500 11.80 -1.59 -18.54
CA GLU A 500 10.98 -2.11 -19.64
C GLU A 500 11.11 -3.64 -19.77
N GLU A 501 12.33 -4.17 -19.64
CA GLU A 501 12.60 -5.60 -19.60
C GLU A 501 11.90 -6.26 -18.41
N TRP A 502 11.98 -5.67 -17.23
CA TRP A 502 11.32 -6.14 -16.02
C TRP A 502 9.79 -6.11 -16.16
N LEU A 503 9.22 -5.04 -16.74
CA LEU A 503 7.79 -4.94 -17.02
C LEU A 503 7.34 -6.03 -18.00
N THR A 504 8.08 -6.21 -19.10
CA THR A 504 7.81 -7.24 -20.10
C THR A 504 7.84 -8.64 -19.47
N GLN A 505 8.87 -8.94 -18.66
CA GLN A 505 8.96 -10.20 -17.94
C GLN A 505 7.78 -10.42 -16.98
N LYS A 506 7.30 -9.34 -16.36
CA LYS A 506 6.21 -9.37 -15.39
C LYS A 506 4.84 -9.56 -16.04
N GLU A 507 4.61 -8.96 -17.20
CA GLU A 507 3.37 -9.11 -18.00
C GLU A 507 3.30 -10.42 -18.79
N THR A 508 4.46 -11.00 -19.12
CA THR A 508 4.53 -12.27 -19.85
C THR A 508 4.60 -13.50 -18.94
N ASN A 509 4.95 -13.33 -17.65
CA ASN A 509 5.11 -14.45 -16.72
C ASN A 509 4.40 -14.24 -15.36
N PRO A 510 3.10 -14.58 -15.28
CA PRO A 510 2.25 -14.39 -14.10
C PRO A 510 2.61 -15.22 -12.87
N TRP A 511 3.39 -16.29 -13.03
CA TRP A 511 3.70 -17.23 -11.95
C TRP A 511 4.70 -16.67 -10.96
N ARG A 512 5.38 -15.61 -11.33
CA ARG A 512 6.34 -14.89 -10.51
C ARG A 512 5.74 -14.32 -9.22
N PHE A 513 4.46 -13.93 -9.27
CA PHE A 513 3.69 -13.37 -8.16
C PHE A 513 3.19 -14.41 -7.17
N LEU A 514 2.91 -15.61 -7.66
CA LEU A 514 2.29 -16.72 -6.91
C LEU A 514 3.23 -17.44 -5.95
N SER A 515 4.42 -16.87 -5.79
CA SER A 515 5.64 -17.67 -5.73
C SER A 515 6.44 -17.43 -4.44
N SER A 516 6.21 -16.32 -3.74
CA SER A 516 6.83 -16.12 -2.42
C SER A 516 5.93 -16.65 -1.29
N LEU A 517 6.51 -17.14 -0.18
CA LEU A 517 5.78 -17.47 1.05
C LEU A 517 4.96 -16.28 1.57
N LYS A 518 5.50 -15.07 1.41
CA LYS A 518 4.80 -13.81 1.72
C LYS A 518 3.56 -13.64 0.84
N GLY A 519 3.68 -13.92 -0.46
CA GLY A 519 2.57 -13.93 -1.41
C GLY A 519 1.49 -14.92 -0.99
N ILE A 520 1.83 -16.17 -0.65
CA ILE A 520 0.83 -17.15 -0.20
C ILE A 520 0.04 -16.67 1.04
N GLU A 521 0.73 -16.05 2.01
CA GLU A 521 0.06 -15.44 3.17
C GLU A 521 -0.80 -14.21 2.80
N GLU A 522 -0.39 -13.42 1.82
CA GLU A 522 -1.19 -12.32 1.27
C GLU A 522 -2.45 -12.83 0.56
N TYR A 523 -2.38 -13.95 -0.16
CA TYR A 523 -3.54 -14.60 -0.78
C TYR A 523 -4.56 -15.04 0.27
N LYS A 524 -4.09 -15.66 1.36
CA LYS A 524 -4.95 -16.07 2.47
C LYS A 524 -5.69 -14.87 3.07
N ARG A 525 -4.99 -13.75 3.28
CA ARG A 525 -5.59 -12.50 3.76
C ARG A 525 -6.56 -11.90 2.75
N ALA A 526 -6.20 -11.87 1.46
CA ALA A 526 -7.03 -11.32 0.40
C ALA A 526 -8.32 -12.14 0.21
N ALA A 527 -8.24 -13.46 0.26
CA ALA A 527 -9.40 -14.35 0.25
C ALA A 527 -10.30 -14.10 1.47
N ALA A 528 -9.73 -13.95 2.67
CA ALA A 528 -10.50 -13.62 3.87
C ALA A 528 -11.24 -12.27 3.73
N ARG A 529 -10.55 -11.22 3.24
CA ARG A 529 -11.17 -9.92 2.94
C ARG A 529 -12.29 -10.02 1.92
N ALA A 530 -12.10 -10.80 0.86
CA ALA A 530 -13.12 -11.00 -0.16
C ALA A 530 -14.38 -11.68 0.41
N LEU A 531 -14.20 -12.65 1.31
CA LEU A 531 -15.30 -13.32 2.00
C LEU A 531 -16.04 -12.37 2.94
N GLU A 532 -15.35 -11.42 3.57
CA GLU A 532 -15.99 -10.35 4.35
C GLU A 532 -16.75 -9.38 3.45
N GLN A 533 -16.13 -8.92 2.35
CA GLN A 533 -16.76 -8.06 1.34
C GLN A 533 -18.05 -8.69 0.78
N ILE A 534 -18.05 -10.00 0.54
CA ILE A 534 -19.24 -10.73 0.09
C ILE A 534 -20.37 -10.65 1.12
N LYS A 535 -20.04 -10.86 2.40
CA LYS A 535 -21.02 -10.85 3.51
C LYS A 535 -21.61 -9.46 3.73
N GLU A 536 -20.77 -8.43 3.76
CA GLU A 536 -21.18 -7.04 3.99
C GLU A 536 -21.87 -6.43 2.78
N GLY A 537 -21.40 -6.77 1.58
CA GLY A 537 -21.89 -6.23 0.31
C GLY A 537 -23.21 -6.80 -0.17
N GLY A 538 -23.80 -7.80 0.52
CA GLY A 538 -25.13 -8.32 0.22
C GLY A 538 -25.28 -9.03 -1.13
N PHE A 539 -24.18 -9.52 -1.71
CA PHE A 539 -24.18 -10.25 -2.98
C PHE A 539 -24.87 -11.62 -2.80
N GLN A 540 -25.68 -12.04 -3.76
CA GLN A 540 -26.54 -13.23 -3.66
C GLN A 540 -26.14 -14.37 -4.60
N SER A 541 -25.53 -14.08 -5.75
CA SER A 541 -25.13 -15.13 -6.69
C SER A 541 -23.79 -15.76 -6.34
N GLN A 542 -23.73 -17.10 -6.36
CA GLN A 542 -22.48 -17.86 -6.26
C GLN A 542 -21.43 -17.38 -7.29
N LYS A 543 -21.88 -17.02 -8.50
CA LYS A 543 -20.97 -16.58 -9.55
C LYS A 543 -20.36 -15.22 -9.24
N ALA A 544 -21.13 -14.29 -8.67
CA ALA A 544 -20.61 -13.01 -8.19
C ALA A 544 -19.54 -13.23 -7.10
N TRP A 545 -19.79 -14.14 -6.16
CA TRP A 545 -18.83 -14.47 -5.09
C TRP A 545 -17.52 -15.02 -5.65
N GLU A 546 -17.59 -15.95 -6.61
CA GLU A 546 -16.41 -16.49 -7.29
C GLU A 546 -15.55 -15.37 -7.89
N TYR A 547 -16.15 -14.38 -8.56
CA TYR A 547 -15.41 -13.29 -9.17
C TYR A 547 -14.90 -12.26 -8.17
N ILE A 548 -15.61 -12.00 -7.08
CA ILE A 548 -15.11 -11.14 -5.99
C ILE A 548 -13.88 -11.79 -5.34
N VAL A 549 -13.92 -13.09 -5.04
CA VAL A 549 -12.77 -13.82 -4.52
C VAL A 549 -11.64 -13.85 -5.55
N TYR A 550 -11.94 -14.26 -6.79
CA TYR A 550 -10.97 -14.28 -7.91
C TYR A 550 -10.26 -12.93 -8.05
N ASN A 551 -11.01 -11.83 -7.98
CA ASN A 551 -10.44 -10.51 -8.12
C ASN A 551 -9.47 -10.17 -6.99
N ASN A 552 -9.76 -10.58 -5.77
CA ASN A 552 -8.93 -10.29 -4.62
C ASN A 552 -7.70 -11.20 -4.53
N VAL A 553 -7.81 -12.46 -4.98
CA VAL A 553 -6.70 -13.42 -4.91
C VAL A 553 -5.82 -13.38 -6.15
N THR A 554 -6.34 -12.99 -7.32
CA THR A 554 -5.54 -12.92 -8.54
C THR A 554 -4.82 -11.57 -8.62
N PRO A 555 -3.49 -11.54 -8.80
CA PRO A 555 -2.74 -10.30 -8.91
C PRO A 555 -3.32 -9.43 -10.04
N PRO A 556 -3.56 -8.13 -9.81
CA PRO A 556 -4.14 -7.22 -10.79
C PRO A 556 -3.47 -7.28 -12.17
N GLU A 557 -2.19 -7.62 -12.20
CA GLU A 557 -1.34 -7.71 -13.39
C GLU A 557 -1.73 -8.80 -14.38
N ILE A 558 -2.33 -9.87 -13.87
CA ILE A 558 -2.59 -11.09 -14.64
C ILE A 558 -4.08 -11.43 -14.63
N ARG A 559 -4.82 -10.78 -13.72
CA ARG A 559 -6.25 -10.88 -13.56
C ARG A 559 -6.95 -10.25 -14.76
N GLN A 560 -7.87 -10.98 -15.34
CA GLN A 560 -8.90 -10.35 -16.16
C GLN A 560 -9.86 -9.62 -15.22
N GLN A 561 -9.89 -8.29 -15.28
CA GLN A 561 -10.73 -7.50 -14.37
C GLN A 561 -12.21 -7.70 -14.74
N TYR A 562 -12.96 -8.28 -13.80
CA TYR A 562 -14.42 -8.39 -13.88
C TYR A 562 -15.04 -7.57 -12.77
N ASP A 563 -15.74 -6.50 -13.12
CA ASP A 563 -16.46 -5.71 -12.14
C ASP A 563 -17.84 -6.34 -11.88
N VAL A 564 -18.23 -6.39 -10.60
CA VAL A 564 -19.48 -7.03 -10.14
C VAL A 564 -20.46 -5.94 -9.73
N TYR A 565 -21.56 -5.82 -10.46
CA TYR A 565 -22.60 -4.83 -10.24
C TYR A 565 -23.85 -5.48 -9.68
N ARG A 566 -24.40 -4.94 -8.60
CA ARG A 566 -25.69 -5.39 -8.06
C ARG A 566 -26.85 -4.74 -8.82
N ARG A 567 -27.89 -5.53 -9.08
CA ARG A 567 -29.10 -5.05 -9.78
C ARG A 567 -29.83 -3.93 -9.03
N ASP A 568 -29.82 -3.96 -7.70
CA ASP A 568 -30.59 -3.05 -6.85
C ASP A 568 -29.85 -1.75 -6.50
N THR A 569 -28.67 -1.51 -7.09
CA THR A 569 -27.96 -0.23 -6.99
C THR A 569 -28.62 0.80 -7.92
N PRO A 570 -29.21 1.90 -7.41
CA PRO A 570 -30.03 2.81 -8.22
C PRO A 570 -29.20 3.71 -9.16
N ASP A 571 -29.83 4.12 -10.28
CA ASP A 571 -29.56 5.19 -11.28
C ASP A 571 -28.14 5.36 -11.85
N SER A 572 -27.07 4.99 -11.15
CA SER A 572 -25.68 5.07 -11.63
C SER A 572 -25.21 3.80 -12.35
N MET A 573 -25.89 2.65 -12.21
CA MET A 573 -25.38 1.38 -12.76
C MET A 573 -25.16 1.43 -14.28
N ALA A 574 -26.10 1.99 -15.04
CA ALA A 574 -25.94 2.16 -16.49
C ALA A 574 -24.76 3.09 -16.81
N TYR A 575 -24.67 4.21 -16.11
CA TYR A 575 -23.58 5.19 -16.26
C TYR A 575 -22.21 4.59 -15.89
N THR A 576 -22.11 3.83 -14.80
CA THR A 576 -20.86 3.18 -14.36
C THR A 576 -20.45 2.07 -15.30
N ILE A 577 -21.40 1.28 -15.83
CA ILE A 577 -21.11 0.27 -16.86
C ILE A 577 -20.63 0.96 -18.14
N GLU A 578 -21.32 2.02 -18.59
CA GLU A 578 -20.89 2.78 -19.77
C GLU A 578 -19.50 3.40 -19.59
N SER A 579 -19.20 3.97 -18.42
CA SER A 579 -17.86 4.49 -18.10
C SER A 579 -16.80 3.39 -18.16
N ARG A 580 -17.10 2.22 -17.59
CA ARG A 580 -16.20 1.05 -17.65
C ARG A 580 -15.99 0.58 -19.09
N LEU A 581 -17.05 0.49 -19.88
CA LEU A 581 -16.97 0.13 -21.30
C LEU A 581 -16.15 1.16 -22.09
N SER A 582 -16.29 2.45 -21.78
CA SER A 582 -15.49 3.53 -22.39
C SER A 582 -14.00 3.29 -22.20
N GLN A 583 -13.59 2.95 -20.97
CA GLN A 583 -12.18 2.64 -20.66
C GLN A 583 -11.71 1.41 -21.43
N ILE A 584 -12.50 0.33 -21.45
CA ILE A 584 -12.18 -0.91 -22.16
C ILE A 584 -11.95 -0.64 -23.65
N PHE A 585 -12.85 0.08 -24.31
CA PHE A 585 -12.75 0.37 -25.73
C PHE A 585 -11.64 1.37 -26.05
N LYS A 586 -11.35 2.33 -25.17
CA LYS A 586 -10.20 3.24 -25.30
C LYS A 586 -8.86 2.47 -25.29
N HIS A 587 -8.79 1.35 -24.58
CA HIS A 587 -7.63 0.46 -24.61
C HIS A 587 -7.57 -0.45 -25.86
N GLY A 588 -8.56 -0.36 -26.77
CA GLY A 588 -8.67 -1.23 -27.92
C GLY A 588 -9.09 -2.66 -27.56
N ASN A 589 -9.63 -2.89 -26.36
CA ASN A 589 -10.11 -4.20 -25.90
C ASN A 589 -11.60 -4.36 -26.15
N HIS A 590 -12.12 -5.59 -26.06
CA HIS A 590 -13.56 -5.88 -26.07
C HIS A 590 -14.06 -6.12 -24.64
N ALA A 591 -15.37 -6.01 -24.44
CA ALA A 591 -16.01 -6.30 -23.15
C ALA A 591 -16.83 -7.58 -23.21
N THR A 592 -17.04 -8.19 -22.05
CA THR A 592 -17.97 -9.30 -21.86
C THR A 592 -18.93 -8.99 -20.73
N ILE A 593 -20.21 -9.33 -20.92
CA ILE A 593 -21.25 -9.15 -19.90
C ILE A 593 -21.84 -10.52 -19.55
N ARG A 594 -22.04 -10.79 -18.26
CA ARG A 594 -22.75 -11.98 -17.78
C ARG A 594 -23.81 -11.62 -16.75
N THR A 595 -25.00 -12.16 -16.93
CA THR A 595 -26.09 -12.11 -15.95
C THR A 595 -25.92 -13.19 -14.88
N CYS A 596 -26.11 -12.80 -13.63
CA CYS A 596 -26.01 -13.67 -12.46
C CYS A 596 -27.35 -13.76 -11.74
N HIS A 597 -27.73 -14.97 -11.35
CA HIS A 597 -29.04 -15.27 -10.78
C HIS A 597 -28.92 -15.85 -9.37
N THR A 598 -30.07 -15.91 -8.69
CA THR A 598 -30.20 -16.46 -7.33
C THR A 598 -29.69 -17.91 -7.20
N PRO A 599 -29.32 -18.36 -5.98
CA PRO A 599 -28.85 -19.73 -5.74
C PRO A 599 -29.83 -20.85 -6.14
N ALA A 600 -31.13 -20.54 -6.26
CA ALA A 600 -32.15 -21.49 -6.74
C ALA A 600 -31.97 -21.83 -8.23
N ARG A 601 -31.23 -21.01 -8.99
CA ARG A 601 -30.86 -21.23 -10.39
C ARG A 601 -29.35 -20.99 -10.55
N PRO A 602 -28.49 -21.92 -10.09
CA PRO A 602 -27.05 -21.70 -9.96
C PRO A 602 -26.31 -21.54 -11.30
N ALA A 603 -26.93 -21.89 -12.42
CA ALA A 603 -26.38 -21.62 -13.75
C ALA A 603 -26.61 -20.14 -14.11
N GLY A 604 -25.57 -19.30 -13.98
CA GLY A 604 -25.59 -17.93 -14.52
C GLY A 604 -25.76 -17.92 -16.04
N GLY A 605 -26.30 -16.83 -16.60
CA GLY A 605 -26.48 -16.67 -18.05
C GLY A 605 -25.17 -16.77 -18.83
N PRO A 606 -25.22 -16.96 -20.17
CA PRO A 606 -24.01 -17.04 -20.97
C PRO A 606 -23.30 -15.69 -21.06
N TRP A 607 -21.99 -15.71 -21.39
CA TRP A 607 -21.22 -14.49 -21.59
C TRP A 607 -21.58 -13.86 -22.94
N VAL A 608 -22.00 -12.61 -22.93
CA VAL A 608 -22.28 -11.81 -24.12
C VAL A 608 -21.04 -10.98 -24.48
N LEU A 609 -20.61 -11.05 -25.73
CA LEU A 609 -19.51 -10.24 -26.27
C LEU A 609 -20.04 -8.86 -26.68
N ILE A 610 -19.37 -7.81 -26.23
CA ILE A 610 -19.65 -6.41 -26.58
C ILE A 610 -18.38 -5.81 -27.21
N ARG A 611 -18.41 -5.51 -28.50
CA ARG A 611 -17.26 -4.97 -29.23
C ARG A 611 -17.24 -3.44 -29.26
N SER A 612 -18.40 -2.82 -29.06
CA SER A 612 -18.59 -1.38 -29.19
C SER A 612 -19.71 -0.88 -28.28
N PHE A 613 -19.83 0.44 -28.14
CA PHE A 613 -21.01 1.03 -27.51
C PHE A 613 -22.30 0.74 -28.27
N GLU A 614 -22.24 0.62 -29.61
CA GLU A 614 -23.41 0.25 -30.41
C GLU A 614 -23.88 -1.17 -30.07
N ASP A 615 -22.96 -2.12 -29.93
CA ASP A 615 -23.26 -3.48 -29.45
C ASP A 615 -23.92 -3.45 -28.07
N PHE A 616 -23.44 -2.60 -27.16
CA PHE A 616 -24.02 -2.46 -25.83
C PHE A 616 -25.44 -1.90 -25.87
N GLN A 617 -25.67 -0.85 -26.66
CA GLN A 617 -27.01 -0.28 -26.83
C GLN A 617 -27.98 -1.29 -27.44
N GLN A 618 -27.53 -2.09 -28.42
CA GLN A 618 -28.31 -3.19 -28.99
C GLN A 618 -28.60 -4.28 -27.94
N PHE A 619 -27.62 -4.66 -27.13
CA PHE A 619 -27.81 -5.60 -26.01
C PHE A 619 -28.89 -5.15 -25.02
N LEU A 620 -29.00 -3.84 -24.76
CA LEU A 620 -30.00 -3.26 -23.86
C LEU A 620 -31.42 -3.23 -24.44
N VAL A 621 -31.60 -3.37 -25.76
CA VAL A 621 -32.93 -3.21 -26.39
C VAL A 621 -33.42 -4.45 -27.14
N ASP A 622 -32.51 -5.28 -27.66
CA ASP A 622 -32.83 -6.50 -28.40
C ASP A 622 -32.93 -7.70 -27.44
N PRO A 623 -34.12 -8.32 -27.29
CA PRO A 623 -34.30 -9.53 -26.47
C PRO A 623 -33.40 -10.71 -26.88
N HIS A 624 -32.94 -10.75 -28.13
CA HIS A 624 -32.17 -11.84 -28.72
C HIS A 624 -30.87 -11.38 -29.39
N PHE A 625 -30.28 -10.29 -28.88
CA PHE A 625 -29.04 -9.67 -29.39
C PHE A 625 -27.96 -10.67 -29.83
N SER A 626 -27.76 -11.74 -29.06
CA SER A 626 -26.83 -12.81 -29.41
C SER A 626 -27.40 -14.19 -29.08
N LYS A 627 -26.76 -15.25 -29.60
CA LYS A 627 -26.99 -16.65 -29.16
C LYS A 627 -26.74 -16.85 -27.65
N TYR A 628 -26.13 -15.86 -26.99
CA TYR A 628 -25.78 -15.83 -25.58
C TYR A 628 -26.68 -14.90 -24.73
N GLY A 629 -27.74 -14.32 -25.31
CA GLY A 629 -28.71 -13.49 -24.61
C GLY A 629 -28.74 -12.02 -25.06
N GLY A 630 -29.63 -11.25 -24.42
CA GLY A 630 -29.97 -9.84 -24.71
C GLY A 630 -30.89 -9.27 -23.63
N LEU A 631 -31.76 -8.32 -23.96
CA LEU A 631 -32.68 -7.65 -23.03
C LEU A 631 -33.51 -8.63 -22.17
N GLN A 632 -33.88 -9.81 -22.69
CA GLN A 632 -34.67 -10.79 -21.93
C GLN A 632 -33.98 -11.22 -20.62
N GLU A 633 -32.64 -11.26 -20.62
CA GLU A 633 -31.86 -11.69 -19.45
C GLU A 633 -31.79 -10.59 -18.39
N LEU A 634 -31.83 -9.32 -18.81
CA LEU A 634 -31.90 -8.15 -17.93
C LEU A 634 -33.27 -8.01 -17.25
N LEU A 635 -34.33 -8.38 -17.97
CA LEU A 635 -35.71 -8.37 -17.46
C LEU A 635 -36.03 -9.57 -16.55
N ASN A 636 -35.14 -10.55 -16.45
CA ASN A 636 -35.35 -11.75 -15.65
C ASN A 636 -35.56 -11.38 -14.16
N PRO A 637 -36.67 -11.78 -13.53
CA PRO A 637 -36.94 -11.46 -12.12
C PRO A 637 -35.89 -12.05 -11.16
N ASP A 638 -35.22 -13.13 -11.54
CA ASP A 638 -34.20 -13.80 -10.72
C ASP A 638 -32.79 -13.21 -10.89
N LEU A 639 -32.60 -12.19 -11.75
CA LEU A 639 -31.33 -11.49 -11.88
C LEU A 639 -30.98 -10.75 -10.59
N THR A 640 -29.79 -10.99 -10.08
CA THR A 640 -29.26 -10.39 -8.84
C THR A 640 -28.04 -9.51 -9.11
N GLU A 641 -27.13 -9.94 -10.00
CA GLU A 641 -25.91 -9.22 -10.34
C GLU A 641 -25.57 -9.29 -11.84
N LEU A 642 -24.71 -8.36 -12.26
CA LEU A 642 -24.07 -8.32 -13.58
C LEU A 642 -22.55 -8.36 -13.40
N LEU A 643 -21.87 -9.15 -14.23
CA LEU A 643 -20.42 -9.15 -14.34
C LEU A 643 -20.03 -8.47 -15.65
N VAL A 644 -19.14 -7.48 -15.59
CA VAL A 644 -18.57 -6.83 -16.79
C VAL A 644 -17.07 -7.04 -16.79
N GLY A 645 -16.56 -7.72 -17.81
CA GLY A 645 -15.15 -8.10 -17.92
C GLY A 645 -14.46 -7.49 -19.13
N GLU A 646 -13.21 -7.10 -18.97
CA GLU A 646 -12.32 -6.68 -20.05
C GLU A 646 -11.62 -7.90 -20.67
N ILE A 647 -11.62 -7.98 -22.01
CA ILE A 647 -10.97 -9.07 -22.75
C ILE A 647 -10.21 -8.55 -23.98
N PRO A 648 -9.09 -9.19 -24.38
CA PRO A 648 -8.43 -8.88 -25.64
C PRO A 648 -9.38 -9.05 -26.85
N PRO A 649 -9.18 -8.29 -27.93
CA PRO A 649 -9.90 -8.49 -29.19
C PRO A 649 -9.75 -9.92 -29.71
N GLY A 650 -10.80 -10.43 -30.35
CA GLY A 650 -10.76 -11.77 -30.96
C GLY A 650 -10.85 -12.95 -29.97
N LYS A 651 -10.66 -12.73 -28.67
CA LYS A 651 -10.67 -13.80 -27.66
C LYS A 651 -11.98 -14.59 -27.58
N MET A 652 -13.11 -13.94 -27.86
CA MET A 652 -14.44 -14.56 -27.88
C MET A 652 -15.01 -14.70 -29.31
N ASP A 653 -14.16 -14.68 -30.33
CA ASP A 653 -14.58 -14.70 -31.74
C ASP A 653 -14.67 -16.15 -32.25
N ASP A 654 -15.76 -16.83 -31.88
CA ASP A 654 -16.02 -18.25 -32.21
C ASP A 654 -15.93 -18.57 -33.72
N ASP A 655 -16.09 -17.56 -34.58
CA ASP A 655 -16.23 -17.71 -36.02
C ASP A 655 -14.94 -17.37 -36.79
N ASN A 656 -13.88 -16.91 -36.11
CA ASN A 656 -12.62 -16.54 -36.73
C ASN A 656 -11.58 -17.68 -36.68
N GLN A 657 -11.54 -18.46 -37.76
CA GLN A 657 -10.68 -19.62 -37.89
C GLN A 657 -9.17 -19.28 -37.89
N GLU A 658 -8.80 -18.09 -38.37
CA GLU A 658 -7.40 -17.63 -38.36
C GLU A 658 -6.90 -17.38 -36.93
N ILE A 659 -7.74 -16.75 -36.10
CA ILE A 659 -7.45 -16.58 -34.68
C ILE A 659 -7.41 -17.93 -33.98
N GLN A 660 -8.42 -18.79 -34.18
CA GLN A 660 -8.45 -20.11 -33.51
C GLN A 660 -7.19 -20.92 -33.78
N ASN A 661 -6.70 -20.96 -35.01
CA ASN A 661 -5.49 -21.72 -35.38
C ASN A 661 -4.18 -21.19 -34.74
N GLN A 662 -4.18 -19.97 -34.18
CA GLN A 662 -2.99 -19.37 -33.58
C GLN A 662 -2.92 -19.55 -32.06
N TYR A 663 -4.04 -19.90 -31.41
CA TYR A 663 -4.15 -19.90 -29.95
C TYR A 663 -4.62 -21.24 -29.39
N ALA A 664 -4.13 -21.56 -28.20
CA ALA A 664 -4.71 -22.60 -27.36
C ALA A 664 -4.90 -22.09 -25.94
N ALA A 665 -6.06 -22.37 -25.36
CA ALA A 665 -6.29 -22.20 -23.94
C ALA A 665 -5.70 -23.40 -23.18
N TRP A 666 -5.28 -23.21 -21.94
CA TRP A 666 -4.76 -24.29 -21.12
C TRP A 666 -5.16 -24.13 -19.66
N THR A 667 -5.20 -25.26 -18.94
CA THR A 667 -5.37 -25.32 -17.49
C THR A 667 -4.33 -26.18 -16.83
N LEU A 668 -3.89 -25.75 -15.65
CA LEU A 668 -3.01 -26.50 -14.78
C LEU A 668 -3.67 -26.66 -13.41
N SER A 669 -3.68 -27.88 -12.87
CA SER A 669 -4.25 -28.17 -11.56
C SER A 669 -3.35 -29.12 -10.78
N CYS A 670 -3.28 -28.93 -9.46
CA CYS A 670 -2.51 -29.76 -8.55
C CYS A 670 -3.47 -30.30 -7.50
N LEU A 671 -3.62 -31.62 -7.44
CA LEU A 671 -4.51 -32.30 -6.50
C LEU A 671 -3.73 -32.57 -5.21
N GLY A 672 -3.82 -31.63 -4.27
CA GLY A 672 -2.90 -31.46 -3.14
C GLY A 672 -2.63 -32.69 -2.25
N ASN A 673 -3.54 -33.66 -2.17
CA ASN A 673 -3.33 -34.88 -1.37
C ASN A 673 -2.64 -36.04 -2.12
N SER A 674 -2.54 -35.95 -3.45
CA SER A 674 -2.09 -37.05 -4.31
C SER A 674 -0.77 -36.77 -5.05
N GLY A 675 -0.29 -35.52 -4.99
CA GLY A 675 0.85 -35.08 -5.79
C GLY A 675 0.58 -35.04 -7.30
N LEU A 676 -0.64 -35.36 -7.76
CA LEU A 676 -0.99 -35.42 -9.17
C LEU A 676 -1.15 -34.00 -9.72
N VAL A 677 -0.35 -33.70 -10.74
CA VAL A 677 -0.45 -32.48 -11.55
C VAL A 677 -1.08 -32.83 -12.88
N VAL A 678 -2.17 -32.13 -13.22
CA VAL A 678 -2.91 -32.31 -14.47
C VAL A 678 -2.83 -31.00 -15.25
N PHE A 679 -2.20 -31.06 -16.42
CA PHE A 679 -2.09 -29.97 -17.38
C PHE A 679 -2.91 -30.30 -18.64
N GLN A 680 -3.88 -29.48 -18.98
CA GLN A 680 -4.75 -29.70 -20.13
C GLN A 680 -4.64 -28.55 -21.09
N VAL A 681 -4.46 -28.84 -22.37
CA VAL A 681 -4.45 -27.86 -23.45
C VAL A 681 -5.66 -28.09 -24.32
N PHE A 682 -6.30 -26.99 -24.72
CA PHE A 682 -7.47 -26.91 -25.60
C PHE A 682 -7.02 -26.22 -26.89
N PRO A 683 -6.51 -26.98 -27.87
CA PRO A 683 -6.04 -26.42 -29.12
C PRO A 683 -7.20 -25.82 -29.93
N HIS A 684 -6.86 -24.89 -30.82
CA HIS A 684 -7.82 -24.17 -31.67
C HIS A 684 -8.88 -23.39 -30.89
N ASN A 685 -8.58 -23.05 -29.64
CA ASN A 685 -9.52 -22.44 -28.73
C ASN A 685 -8.91 -21.17 -28.14
N ALA A 686 -9.37 -20.03 -28.64
CA ALA A 686 -9.03 -18.73 -28.09
C ALA A 686 -9.79 -18.41 -26.78
N HIS A 687 -10.86 -19.15 -26.48
CA HIS A 687 -11.64 -18.95 -25.26
C HIS A 687 -10.92 -19.52 -24.05
N LEU A 688 -10.58 -18.65 -23.10
CA LEU A 688 -9.98 -19.04 -21.83
C LEU A 688 -10.86 -19.91 -20.91
N ARG A 689 -12.07 -20.34 -21.31
CA ARG A 689 -13.10 -20.79 -20.35
C ARG A 689 -14.08 -21.88 -20.77
N THR A 690 -13.90 -22.60 -21.87
CA THR A 690 -14.76 -23.77 -22.17
C THR A 690 -14.27 -25.05 -21.48
N HIS A 691 -14.00 -24.98 -20.17
CA HIS A 691 -13.96 -26.17 -19.30
C HIS A 691 -15.34 -26.49 -18.73
N GLU A 692 -16.30 -25.56 -18.81
CA GLU A 692 -17.70 -25.92 -18.66
C GLU A 692 -18.01 -26.90 -19.78
N PRO A 693 -18.28 -28.17 -19.48
CA PRO A 693 -18.60 -29.13 -20.52
C PRO A 693 -19.76 -28.55 -21.32
N LYS A 694 -19.62 -28.41 -22.64
CA LYS A 694 -20.76 -28.01 -23.47
C LYS A 694 -21.77 -29.13 -23.31
N TRP A 695 -22.82 -28.87 -22.53
CA TRP A 695 -23.97 -29.75 -22.44
C TRP A 695 -24.73 -29.63 -23.75
N LYS A 696 -24.39 -30.47 -24.74
CA LYS A 696 -25.25 -30.67 -25.91
C LYS A 696 -26.12 -31.89 -25.62
N ASN A 697 -27.43 -31.70 -25.54
CA ASN A 697 -28.42 -32.77 -25.40
C ASN A 697 -28.18 -33.72 -24.21
N GLY A 698 -27.81 -33.19 -23.04
CA GLY A 698 -27.64 -34.00 -21.83
C GLY A 698 -26.36 -34.85 -21.80
N LYS A 699 -25.40 -34.63 -22.72
CA LYS A 699 -24.05 -35.22 -22.67
C LYS A 699 -22.98 -34.13 -22.59
N GLN A 700 -22.05 -34.34 -21.67
CA GLN A 700 -20.83 -33.56 -21.46
C GLN A 700 -19.91 -33.70 -22.68
N THR A 701 -19.34 -32.60 -23.20
CA THR A 701 -18.25 -32.69 -24.19
C THR A 701 -17.08 -33.46 -23.59
N SER A 702 -16.66 -34.48 -24.32
CA SER A 702 -15.72 -35.53 -23.94
C SER A 702 -14.27 -35.02 -23.99
N GLY A 703 -13.35 -35.74 -23.34
CA GLY A 703 -11.90 -35.48 -23.43
C GLY A 703 -11.29 -35.65 -24.82
N ASP A 704 -12.11 -35.64 -25.87
CA ASP A 704 -11.73 -35.87 -27.26
C ASP A 704 -11.17 -34.60 -27.95
N ASP A 705 -11.50 -33.41 -27.43
CA ASP A 705 -11.09 -32.11 -27.98
C ASP A 705 -9.92 -31.45 -27.23
N LEU A 706 -9.16 -32.22 -26.45
CA LEU A 706 -8.06 -31.69 -25.63
C LEU A 706 -6.85 -32.62 -25.60
N ILE A 707 -5.70 -32.06 -25.23
CA ILE A 707 -4.48 -32.81 -24.95
C ILE A 707 -4.18 -32.69 -23.46
N THR A 708 -4.11 -33.81 -22.75
CA THR A 708 -3.81 -33.85 -21.32
C THR A 708 -2.42 -34.39 -21.07
N PHE A 709 -1.66 -33.69 -20.24
CA PHE A 709 -0.40 -34.12 -19.67
C PHE A 709 -0.57 -34.33 -18.17
N THR A 710 -0.17 -35.48 -17.65
CA THR A 710 -0.19 -35.78 -16.22
C THR A 710 1.20 -36.14 -15.74
N THR A 711 1.58 -35.61 -14.59
CA THR A 711 2.82 -35.97 -13.89
C THR A 711 2.56 -35.97 -12.38
N HIS A 712 3.47 -36.56 -11.62
CA HIS A 712 3.45 -36.54 -10.16
C HIS A 712 4.60 -35.70 -9.63
N TYR A 713 4.36 -34.88 -8.62
CA TYR A 713 5.43 -34.21 -7.87
C TYR A 713 5.67 -34.91 -6.53
N ASP A 714 6.93 -35.09 -6.17
CA ASP A 714 7.35 -35.54 -4.85
C ASP A 714 7.63 -34.31 -3.97
N PRO A 715 6.95 -34.14 -2.82
CA PRO A 715 7.23 -33.03 -1.91
C PRO A 715 8.67 -33.01 -1.36
N THR A 716 9.38 -34.14 -1.38
CA THR A 716 10.75 -34.28 -0.88
C THR A 716 11.81 -33.90 -1.92
N THR A 717 11.47 -33.96 -3.22
CA THR A 717 12.31 -33.51 -4.35
C THR A 717 11.47 -32.66 -5.33
N PRO A 718 10.92 -31.51 -4.88
CA PRO A 718 9.90 -30.76 -5.63
C PRO A 718 10.37 -30.21 -6.97
N ASP A 719 11.69 -30.09 -7.18
CA ASP A 719 12.29 -29.57 -8.40
C ASP A 719 12.48 -30.65 -9.47
N GLU A 720 12.42 -31.94 -9.10
CA GLU A 720 12.54 -33.06 -10.04
C GLU A 720 11.20 -33.35 -10.72
N LEU A 721 11.18 -33.28 -12.05
CA LEU A 721 10.00 -33.60 -12.85
C LEU A 721 9.92 -35.13 -13.08
N SER A 722 8.88 -35.77 -12.56
CA SER A 722 8.58 -37.17 -12.85
C SER A 722 8.18 -37.38 -14.32
N GLU A 723 8.12 -38.63 -14.76
CA GLU A 723 7.66 -38.99 -16.10
C GLU A 723 6.31 -38.31 -16.44
N ILE A 724 6.26 -37.63 -17.58
CA ILE A 724 5.04 -36.99 -18.08
C ILE A 724 4.30 -38.02 -18.94
N HIS A 725 3.08 -38.37 -18.53
CA HIS A 725 2.17 -39.15 -19.36
C HIS A 725 1.29 -38.22 -20.19
N GLU A 726 1.12 -38.55 -21.46
CA GLU A 726 0.36 -37.76 -22.42
C GLU A 726 -0.86 -38.53 -22.93
N HIS A 727 -1.98 -37.82 -23.07
CA HIS A 727 -3.20 -38.32 -23.69
C HIS A 727 -3.74 -37.29 -24.70
N VAL A 728 -3.80 -37.69 -25.97
CA VAL A 728 -4.38 -36.90 -27.06
C VAL A 728 -5.82 -37.36 -27.31
N GLY A 729 -6.77 -36.43 -27.18
CA GLY A 729 -8.17 -36.66 -27.45
C GLY A 729 -8.41 -37.16 -28.89
N SER A 730 -9.43 -38.00 -29.07
CA SER A 730 -9.63 -38.71 -30.35
C SER A 730 -9.87 -37.79 -31.55
N HIS A 731 -10.41 -36.59 -31.35
CA HIS A 731 -10.65 -35.63 -32.43
C HIS A 731 -9.37 -34.88 -32.87
N LEU A 732 -8.33 -34.89 -32.04
CA LEU A 732 -7.05 -34.21 -32.31
C LEU A 732 -5.98 -35.15 -32.86
N GLN A 733 -6.31 -36.44 -33.06
CA GLN A 733 -5.36 -37.40 -33.62
C GLN A 733 -4.96 -37.02 -35.04
N GLY A 734 -3.66 -36.80 -35.26
CA GLY A 734 -3.10 -36.41 -36.55
C GLY A 734 -3.12 -34.89 -36.82
N ASP A 735 -3.62 -34.08 -35.88
CA ASP A 735 -3.54 -32.63 -35.96
C ASP A 735 -2.16 -32.13 -35.48
N SER A 736 -1.26 -31.87 -36.43
CA SER A 736 0.10 -31.42 -36.14
C SER A 736 0.14 -30.06 -35.46
N LEU A 737 -0.80 -29.17 -35.78
CA LEU A 737 -0.84 -27.81 -35.26
C LEU A 737 -1.31 -27.82 -33.79
N ALA A 738 -2.33 -28.62 -33.50
CA ALA A 738 -2.81 -28.84 -32.13
C ALA A 738 -1.71 -29.42 -31.24
N TYR A 739 -0.92 -30.36 -31.77
CA TYR A 739 0.20 -30.97 -31.07
C TYR A 739 1.35 -29.98 -30.82
N GLU A 740 1.67 -29.12 -31.80
CA GLU A 740 2.68 -28.06 -31.64
C GLU A 740 2.27 -27.04 -30.56
N LEU A 741 1.02 -26.58 -30.59
CA LEU A 741 0.42 -25.71 -29.56
C LEU A 741 0.56 -26.31 -28.16
N ALA A 742 0.15 -27.57 -28.00
CA ALA A 742 0.17 -28.25 -26.71
C ALA A 742 1.59 -28.51 -26.20
N THR A 743 2.50 -28.89 -27.10
CA THR A 743 3.92 -29.13 -26.77
C THR A 743 4.63 -27.85 -26.36
N SER A 744 4.38 -26.74 -27.06
CA SER A 744 4.94 -25.43 -26.72
C SER A 744 4.50 -24.96 -25.33
N ALA A 745 3.21 -25.11 -25.01
CA ALA A 745 2.69 -24.79 -23.69
C ALA A 745 3.26 -25.71 -22.60
N ARG A 746 3.33 -27.02 -22.87
CA ARG A 746 3.91 -28.03 -21.96
C ARG A 746 5.36 -27.72 -21.64
N ASP A 747 6.20 -27.46 -22.63
CA ASP A 747 7.63 -27.21 -22.40
C ASP A 747 7.83 -25.92 -21.61
N THR A 748 7.02 -24.89 -21.87
CA THR A 748 7.05 -23.67 -21.06
C THR A 748 6.67 -23.94 -19.60
N ILE A 749 5.61 -24.72 -19.36
CA ILE A 749 5.09 -24.95 -18.00
C ILE A 749 5.93 -25.98 -17.23
N PHE A 750 6.19 -27.14 -17.81
CA PHE A 750 6.86 -28.26 -17.14
C PHE A 750 8.39 -28.22 -17.22
N ARG A 751 9.01 -27.46 -18.11
CA ARG A 751 10.47 -27.27 -18.10
C ARG A 751 10.88 -25.92 -17.57
N ASN A 752 10.33 -24.83 -18.11
CA ASN A 752 10.78 -23.50 -17.71
C ASN A 752 10.16 -23.09 -16.37
N TRP A 753 8.85 -23.24 -16.20
CA TRP A 753 8.17 -22.76 -14.98
C TRP A 753 8.28 -23.72 -13.80
N TRP A 754 8.42 -25.02 -14.04
CA TRP A 754 8.45 -26.04 -13.00
C TRP A 754 9.59 -25.82 -12.00
N GLU A 755 10.84 -25.80 -12.49
CA GLU A 755 12.05 -25.63 -11.69
C GLU A 755 12.19 -24.17 -11.22
N LEU A 756 12.02 -23.21 -12.11
CA LEU A 756 12.24 -21.79 -11.80
C LEU A 756 11.29 -21.27 -10.72
N TYR A 757 10.07 -21.82 -10.64
CA TYR A 757 9.04 -21.33 -9.72
C TYR A 757 8.57 -22.37 -8.71
N GLN A 758 9.12 -23.58 -8.63
CA GLN A 758 8.65 -24.63 -7.70
C GLN A 758 7.12 -24.80 -7.78
N LEU A 759 6.62 -24.81 -9.02
CA LEU A 759 5.20 -24.65 -9.35
C LEU A 759 4.27 -25.60 -8.57
N PRO A 760 4.55 -26.92 -8.44
CA PRO A 760 3.63 -27.85 -7.78
C PRO A 760 3.48 -27.61 -6.29
N LEU A 761 4.59 -27.38 -5.58
CA LEU A 761 4.61 -27.13 -4.14
C LEU A 761 3.74 -25.91 -3.78
N ARG A 762 3.78 -24.88 -4.62
CA ARG A 762 3.06 -23.62 -4.39
C ARG A 762 1.60 -23.71 -4.78
N MET A 763 1.28 -24.41 -5.85
CA MET A 763 -0.11 -24.72 -6.19
C MET A 763 -0.79 -25.53 -5.09
N ALA A 764 -0.06 -26.47 -4.46
CA ALA A 764 -0.54 -27.21 -3.30
C ALA A 764 -0.73 -26.28 -2.09
N ALA A 765 0.22 -25.39 -1.81
CA ALA A 765 0.11 -24.41 -0.71
C ALA A 765 -1.08 -23.44 -0.90
N ILE A 766 -1.32 -22.96 -2.12
CA ILE A 766 -2.49 -22.11 -2.43
C ILE A 766 -3.79 -22.89 -2.25
N SER A 767 -3.85 -24.13 -2.76
CA SER A 767 -5.02 -24.99 -2.59
C SER A 767 -5.30 -25.28 -1.12
N GLN A 768 -4.25 -25.48 -0.31
CA GLN A 768 -4.36 -25.62 1.13
C GLN A 768 -4.84 -24.33 1.81
N ALA A 769 -4.32 -23.16 1.39
CA ALA A 769 -4.70 -21.87 1.94
C ALA A 769 -6.17 -21.51 1.64
N LEU A 770 -6.66 -21.88 0.45
CA LEU A 770 -8.04 -21.67 0.01
C LEU A 770 -8.99 -22.79 0.46
N GLY A 771 -8.48 -23.94 0.88
CA GLY A 771 -9.27 -25.11 1.24
C GLY A 771 -9.98 -25.78 0.05
N ALA A 772 -9.52 -25.52 -1.17
CA ALA A 772 -10.14 -25.99 -2.41
C ALA A 772 -9.07 -26.30 -3.47
N ASN A 773 -9.38 -27.22 -4.39
CA ASN A 773 -8.50 -27.48 -5.53
C ASN A 773 -8.43 -26.24 -6.40
N THR A 774 -7.23 -25.76 -6.67
CA THR A 774 -7.02 -24.55 -7.45
C THR A 774 -6.70 -24.90 -8.89
N ILE A 775 -7.45 -24.32 -9.83
CA ILE A 775 -7.18 -24.41 -11.27
C ILE A 775 -6.54 -23.10 -11.72
N PHE A 776 -5.42 -23.21 -12.40
CA PHE A 776 -4.77 -22.11 -13.09
C PHE A 776 -5.12 -22.20 -14.56
N GLU A 777 -5.41 -21.06 -15.17
CA GLU A 777 -5.78 -21.00 -16.58
C GLU A 777 -4.93 -19.99 -17.34
N GLY A 778 -4.69 -20.29 -18.61
CA GLY A 778 -3.83 -19.49 -19.47
C GLY A 778 -4.07 -19.73 -20.95
N GLN A 779 -3.31 -19.02 -21.78
CA GLN A 779 -3.32 -19.14 -23.23
C GLN A 779 -1.88 -19.23 -23.74
N VAL A 780 -1.70 -19.88 -24.87
CA VAL A 780 -0.45 -19.90 -25.63
C VAL A 780 -0.73 -19.40 -27.04
N ASN A 781 0.23 -18.67 -27.61
CA ASN A 781 0.27 -18.31 -29.02
C ASN A 781 1.58 -18.87 -29.62
N ILE A 782 1.47 -19.58 -30.73
CA ILE A 782 2.62 -20.23 -31.39
C ILE A 782 3.36 -19.34 -32.38
N GLN A 783 2.69 -18.34 -32.98
CA GLN A 783 3.32 -17.43 -33.95
C GLN A 783 4.27 -16.45 -33.22
N ASP A 784 3.77 -15.84 -32.15
CA ASP A 784 4.51 -14.93 -31.29
C ASP A 784 5.29 -15.65 -30.17
N LYS A 785 5.12 -16.98 -30.08
CA LYS A 785 5.79 -17.89 -29.13
C LYS A 785 5.71 -17.43 -27.67
N TRP A 786 4.53 -17.03 -27.21
CA TRP A 786 4.30 -16.69 -25.80
C TRP A 786 3.30 -17.65 -25.15
N CYS A 787 3.47 -17.87 -23.85
CA CYS A 787 2.54 -18.59 -22.98
C CYS A 787 2.24 -17.71 -21.78
N LYS A 788 0.98 -17.30 -21.59
CA LYS A 788 0.53 -16.42 -20.52
C LYS A 788 -0.51 -17.12 -19.67
N GLY A 789 -0.38 -17.04 -18.36
CA GLY A 789 -1.47 -17.33 -17.41
C GLY A 789 -2.33 -16.09 -17.18
N TYR A 790 -3.63 -16.27 -16.99
CA TYR A 790 -4.59 -15.18 -16.83
C TYR A 790 -5.46 -15.30 -15.58
N GLY A 791 -5.27 -16.33 -14.77
CA GLY A 791 -6.14 -16.48 -13.61
C GLY A 791 -6.02 -17.76 -12.83
N ILE A 792 -6.63 -17.71 -11.66
CA ILE A 792 -6.65 -18.74 -10.64
C ILE A 792 -8.09 -18.90 -10.19
N LYS A 793 -8.69 -20.07 -10.43
CA LYS A 793 -10.04 -20.38 -10.00
C LYS A 793 -10.01 -21.35 -8.83
N PRO A 794 -10.45 -20.93 -7.63
CA PRO A 794 -10.83 -21.90 -6.61
C PRO A 794 -12.03 -22.69 -7.13
N LYS A 795 -11.91 -24.02 -7.19
CA LYS A 795 -12.93 -24.90 -7.73
C LYS A 795 -13.91 -25.37 -6.66
#